data_AF-A0A4S2CKK7-F1
#
_entry.id   AF-A0A4S2CKK7-F1
#
_cell.length_a   1.000
_cell.length_b   1.000
_cell.length_c   1.000
_cell.angle_alpha   90.00
_cell.angle_beta   90.00
_cell.angle_gamma   90.00
#
_symmetry.space_group_name_H-M   'P 1'
#
loop_
_entity.id
_entity.type
_entity.pdbx_description
1 polymer ?
#
loop_
_entity_poly.entity_id
_entity_poly.type
_entity_poly.pdbx_seq_one_letter_code
_entity_poly.pdbx_strand_id
1 'polypeptide(L)'
;MKYYIYTIFLLLLAASCSDDVQKWDNWPEWKLASPLSVGGNVLDEEIYSNFQGKKLHLEKGQEIEFSGTDGIESILSPDYFEYLSENKARFKGETGDYSVLYDPVNELLYVEKAGATYPEGLWFCGANWGHPQAGVITTSGWSMDGANNVLYCYKSADNVFQLTVYLANNFSFKFFKHRGWGEGDNEITTLPEDNITLTTPFLVAGKSGGDFIPGPLFQPGVYLITLDLNNNTCAFEAKDENIQEQTFLVNGHEMGILEEASSYLGIALELHEGDEVTFGNFGDVRKMLQPDFFEDITKDKATFIGADGNYKLFYDPVNKLIYLENRSVNYPDGLWVCGSNFGHPQAGRVTVATWTFNLPSDAFQCVKISDNVFETTLYLVKDFQFKFYKQRPWGGELASTTVNPYPINLLGKGWFYSDPATGGTGGGHFTGDFVAGPDFTPGVYRVRIDLNKNICMFIDKVDEGQLGEEFYKINGTELTQSNDPNYIGVELNLTKGQTVDFEGFSYLDYMLQPEYFTNENGQYKFNAPDGKYKISYNKNRELIYVEKTTGAEFPETVWITGATFGHPRISGLLADDIGNWGWENPKDFICCVKTGDRIFETNLFLNNDFMFRFYKKKGWNNEITSFDVTIVSEGDLIARGGYWNGDQWQETENFGPGANFRAGIYHVKLDMNTNTCTFTKKY
;
A
#
# COMPACT_ATOMS: atom_id res chain seq x y z
N MET A 1 -4.64 -0.26 -74.21
CA MET A 1 -5.17 0.30 -72.94
C MET A 1 -4.10 0.74 -71.94
N LYS A 2 -2.84 0.23 -72.00
CA LYS A 2 -1.73 0.74 -71.16
C LYS A 2 -1.08 2.03 -71.68
N TYR A 3 -1.05 2.28 -72.99
CA TYR A 3 -0.39 3.48 -73.55
C TYR A 3 -1.18 4.79 -73.37
N TYR A 4 -2.51 4.73 -73.28
CA TYR A 4 -3.34 5.93 -73.08
C TYR A 4 -3.24 6.51 -71.66
N ILE A 5 -2.98 5.67 -70.66
CA ILE A 5 -2.87 6.10 -69.26
C ILE A 5 -1.55 6.87 -69.03
N TYR A 6 -0.44 6.46 -69.66
CA TYR A 6 0.83 7.18 -69.57
C TYR A 6 0.82 8.51 -70.32
N THR A 7 0.11 8.63 -71.45
CA THR A 7 -0.01 9.90 -72.17
C THR A 7 -0.88 10.91 -71.41
N ILE A 8 -1.94 10.45 -70.73
CA ILE A 8 -2.79 11.30 -69.88
C ILE A 8 -2.04 11.73 -68.61
N PHE A 9 -1.23 10.85 -68.01
CA PHE A 9 -0.38 11.22 -66.86
C PHE A 9 0.74 12.20 -67.24
N LEU A 10 1.35 12.06 -68.43
CA LEU A 10 2.34 13.04 -68.92
C LEU A 10 1.72 14.39 -69.28
N LEU A 11 0.48 14.41 -69.80
CA LEU A 11 -0.24 15.65 -70.07
C LEU A 11 -0.71 16.34 -68.79
N LEU A 12 -1.05 15.60 -67.73
CA LEU A 12 -1.39 16.15 -66.41
C LEU A 12 -0.16 16.67 -65.66
N LEU A 13 1.00 16.02 -65.80
CA LEU A 13 2.27 16.51 -65.24
C LEU A 13 2.83 17.72 -66.00
N ALA A 14 2.55 17.84 -67.29
CA ALA A 14 2.90 19.05 -68.06
C ALA A 14 1.96 20.23 -67.79
N ALA A 15 0.70 19.97 -67.39
CA ALA A 15 -0.27 20.99 -67.03
C ALA A 15 -0.16 21.45 -65.56
N SER A 16 0.44 20.66 -64.66
CA SER A 16 0.73 21.09 -63.27
C SER A 16 2.06 21.84 -63.12
N CYS A 17 2.78 22.06 -64.21
CA CYS A 17 4.02 22.85 -64.26
C CYS A 17 3.87 24.11 -65.13
N SER A 18 2.64 24.57 -65.38
CA SER A 18 2.39 25.80 -66.13
C SER A 18 1.85 26.95 -65.28
N ASP A 19 1.97 26.88 -63.95
CA ASP A 19 1.88 28.08 -63.13
C ASP A 19 3.18 28.88 -63.32
N ASP A 20 3.11 29.79 -64.28
CA ASP A 20 3.78 31.08 -64.31
C ASP A 20 5.09 31.18 -63.49
N VAL A 21 6.18 30.64 -64.05
CA VAL A 21 7.51 31.22 -63.81
C VAL A 21 7.58 32.53 -64.63
N GLN A 22 6.78 33.52 -64.23
CA GLN A 22 6.90 34.87 -64.76
C GLN A 22 8.16 35.51 -64.20
N LYS A 23 8.94 36.07 -65.13
CA LYS A 23 9.96 37.12 -65.00
C LYS A 23 10.34 37.51 -63.56
N TRP A 24 11.62 37.37 -63.26
CA TRP A 24 12.33 37.90 -62.08
C TRP A 24 11.92 39.33 -61.65
N ASP A 25 11.39 40.15 -62.57
CA ASP A 25 10.97 41.53 -62.30
C ASP A 25 9.58 41.69 -61.63
N ASN A 26 8.79 40.62 -61.44
CA ASN A 26 7.42 40.67 -60.88
C ASN A 26 7.19 39.67 -59.73
N TRP A 27 8.15 39.51 -58.82
CA TRP A 27 7.79 38.92 -57.51
C TRP A 27 6.85 39.90 -56.80
N PRO A 28 5.76 39.46 -56.14
CA PRO A 28 5.09 40.34 -55.19
C PRO A 28 6.16 40.83 -54.22
N GLU A 29 6.19 42.14 -53.93
CA GLU A 29 6.93 42.60 -52.77
C GLU A 29 6.44 41.74 -51.61
N TRP A 30 7.33 40.90 -51.08
CA TRP A 30 7.10 40.31 -49.78
C TRP A 30 6.89 41.52 -48.88
N LYS A 31 5.65 41.74 -48.43
CA LYS A 31 5.41 42.66 -47.33
C LYS A 31 6.37 42.16 -46.26
N LEU A 32 7.43 42.91 -46.00
CA LEU A 32 8.11 42.87 -44.72
C LEU A 32 6.95 42.96 -43.73
N ALA A 33 6.69 41.88 -42.99
CA ALA A 33 5.61 41.86 -42.02
C ALA A 33 5.77 43.12 -41.19
N SER A 34 4.83 44.08 -41.33
CA SER A 34 4.91 45.31 -40.56
C SER A 34 4.94 44.87 -39.11
N PRO A 35 5.87 45.40 -38.28
CA PRO A 35 5.94 45.00 -36.89
C PRO A 35 4.57 45.15 -36.25
N LEU A 36 4.12 44.09 -35.56
CA LEU A 36 2.78 44.03 -35.00
C LEU A 36 2.55 45.29 -34.15
N SER A 37 1.43 45.95 -34.36
CA SER A 37 1.05 47.13 -33.59
C SER A 37 -0.23 46.87 -32.83
N VAL A 38 -0.24 47.28 -31.57
CA VAL A 38 -1.35 47.07 -30.63
C VAL A 38 -1.79 48.42 -30.09
N GLY A 39 -3.03 48.83 -30.39
CA GLY A 39 -3.56 50.14 -29.99
C GLY A 39 -2.76 51.31 -30.55
N GLY A 40 -2.26 51.19 -31.78
CA GLY A 40 -1.41 52.19 -32.44
C GLY A 40 0.07 52.19 -31.99
N ASN A 41 0.47 51.30 -31.08
CA ASN A 41 1.85 51.17 -30.63
C ASN A 41 2.52 49.98 -31.33
N VAL A 42 3.56 50.26 -32.11
CA VAL A 42 4.42 49.24 -32.72
C VAL A 42 5.17 48.47 -31.62
N LEU A 43 5.14 47.14 -31.66
CA LEU A 43 5.94 46.25 -30.80
C LEU A 43 7.37 46.17 -31.35
N ASP A 44 8.25 47.05 -30.90
CA ASP A 44 9.59 47.28 -31.44
C ASP A 44 10.73 46.99 -30.44
N GLU A 45 10.42 46.52 -29.23
CA GLU A 45 11.40 46.20 -28.20
C GLU A 45 11.66 44.68 -28.13
N GLU A 46 12.92 44.25 -27.99
CA GLU A 46 13.24 42.85 -27.70
C GLU A 46 13.30 42.65 -26.18
N ILE A 47 12.14 42.36 -25.57
CA ILE A 47 12.04 42.12 -24.10
C ILE A 47 12.60 40.74 -23.73
N TYR A 48 12.33 39.74 -24.57
CA TYR A 48 12.93 38.41 -24.50
C TYR A 48 13.53 38.05 -25.85
N SER A 49 14.55 37.19 -25.84
CA SER A 49 15.22 36.79 -27.08
C SER A 49 14.22 36.20 -28.08
N ASN A 50 14.20 36.76 -29.29
CA ASN A 50 13.28 36.39 -30.39
C ASN A 50 11.81 36.82 -30.21
N PHE A 51 11.47 37.61 -29.19
CA PHE A 51 10.13 38.18 -29.03
C PHE A 51 10.14 39.69 -29.31
N GLN A 52 9.18 40.17 -30.08
CA GLN A 52 8.90 41.58 -30.28
C GLN A 52 7.91 42.05 -29.23
N GLY A 53 8.16 43.12 -28.51
CA GLY A 53 7.33 43.50 -27.39
C GLY A 53 7.28 44.99 -27.10
N LYS A 54 6.40 45.36 -26.18
CA LYS A 54 6.29 46.70 -25.63
C LYS A 54 5.53 46.70 -24.32
N LYS A 55 5.88 47.60 -23.41
CA LYS A 55 5.04 47.89 -22.24
C LYS A 55 3.94 48.87 -22.62
N LEU A 56 2.69 48.46 -22.43
CA LEU A 56 1.50 49.24 -22.75
C LEU A 56 0.63 49.39 -21.51
N HIS A 57 0.09 50.59 -21.32
CA HIS A 57 -1.00 50.79 -20.37
C HIS A 57 -2.31 50.35 -21.03
N LEU A 58 -2.97 49.34 -20.46
CA LEU A 58 -4.21 48.79 -20.99
C LEU A 58 -5.34 48.97 -19.96
N GLU A 59 -6.51 49.37 -20.42
CA GLU A 59 -7.70 49.54 -19.58
C GLU A 59 -8.64 48.33 -19.73
N LYS A 60 -9.22 47.87 -18.60
CA LYS A 60 -10.21 46.79 -18.64
C LYS A 60 -11.40 47.18 -19.50
N GLY A 61 -11.77 46.32 -20.46
CA GLY A 61 -12.85 46.58 -21.41
C GLY A 61 -12.46 47.47 -22.59
N GLN A 62 -11.19 47.90 -22.69
CA GLN A 62 -10.69 48.67 -23.82
C GLN A 62 -10.77 47.85 -25.11
N GLU A 63 -11.38 48.41 -26.15
CA GLU A 63 -11.30 47.86 -27.51
C GLU A 63 -10.00 48.33 -28.15
N ILE A 64 -9.20 47.37 -28.59
CA ILE A 64 -7.84 47.58 -29.09
C ILE A 64 -7.82 47.17 -30.56
N GLU A 65 -7.31 48.07 -31.38
CA GLU A 65 -7.07 47.82 -32.79
C GLU A 65 -5.64 47.30 -33.01
N PHE A 66 -5.53 46.24 -33.79
CA PHE A 66 -4.30 45.57 -34.18
C PHE A 66 -3.97 45.90 -35.64
N SER A 67 -2.69 45.96 -35.97
CA SER A 67 -2.25 46.07 -37.38
C SER A 67 -0.87 45.43 -37.56
N GLY A 68 -0.54 45.06 -38.79
CA GLY A 68 0.71 44.34 -39.10
C GLY A 68 0.57 42.82 -39.14
N THR A 69 -0.61 42.29 -38.84
CA THR A 69 -0.99 40.88 -39.05
C THR A 69 -2.44 40.82 -39.53
N ASP A 70 -2.78 39.75 -40.26
CA ASP A 70 -4.15 39.44 -40.67
C ASP A 70 -4.68 38.30 -39.78
N GLY A 71 -5.96 38.34 -39.41
CA GLY A 71 -6.60 37.26 -38.64
C GLY A 71 -6.16 37.17 -37.18
N ILE A 72 -6.32 38.25 -36.40
CA ILE A 72 -5.79 38.30 -35.03
C ILE A 72 -6.38 37.23 -34.10
N GLU A 73 -7.56 36.69 -34.41
CA GLU A 73 -8.19 35.63 -33.62
C GLU A 73 -7.26 34.43 -33.37
N SER A 74 -6.44 34.05 -34.37
CA SER A 74 -5.51 32.93 -34.26
C SER A 74 -4.22 33.23 -33.49
N ILE A 75 -3.98 34.49 -33.10
CA ILE A 75 -2.76 34.87 -32.37
C ILE A 75 -3.04 35.22 -30.90
N LEU A 76 -4.28 35.57 -30.57
CA LEU A 76 -4.64 36.11 -29.26
C LEU A 76 -4.65 35.04 -28.17
N SER A 77 -4.15 35.40 -26.99
CA SER A 77 -4.46 34.70 -25.75
C SER A 77 -5.93 34.94 -25.39
N PRO A 78 -6.79 33.90 -25.39
CA PRO A 78 -8.21 34.04 -25.16
C PRO A 78 -8.53 34.42 -23.72
N ASP A 79 -7.59 34.32 -22.77
CA ASP A 79 -7.81 34.74 -21.38
C ASP A 79 -7.75 36.26 -21.20
N TYR A 80 -6.89 36.94 -21.97
CA TYR A 80 -6.69 38.40 -21.89
C TYR A 80 -7.43 39.18 -22.96
N PHE A 81 -7.84 38.54 -24.06
CA PHE A 81 -8.55 39.21 -25.15
C PHE A 81 -9.83 38.48 -25.54
N GLU A 82 -10.90 39.25 -25.74
CA GLU A 82 -12.12 38.82 -26.42
C GLU A 82 -12.04 39.31 -27.87
N TYR A 83 -12.01 38.40 -28.84
CA TYR A 83 -12.04 38.77 -30.25
C TYR A 83 -13.39 39.41 -30.61
N LEU A 84 -13.37 40.54 -31.32
CA LEU A 84 -14.58 41.26 -31.72
C LEU A 84 -14.84 41.15 -33.22
N SER A 85 -13.83 41.47 -34.04
CA SER A 85 -13.92 41.47 -35.50
C SER A 85 -12.57 41.76 -36.14
N GLU A 86 -12.25 41.15 -37.28
CA GLU A 86 -11.10 41.44 -38.16
C GLU A 86 -9.78 41.72 -37.42
N ASN A 87 -9.56 42.99 -37.04
CA ASN A 87 -8.36 43.49 -36.38
C ASN A 87 -8.62 44.11 -35.00
N LYS A 88 -9.76 43.80 -34.35
CA LYS A 88 -10.15 44.35 -33.04
C LYS A 88 -10.39 43.26 -32.01
N ALA A 89 -9.88 43.48 -30.80
CA ALA A 89 -10.18 42.67 -29.63
C ALA A 89 -10.38 43.55 -28.39
N ARG A 90 -11.16 43.08 -27.42
CA ARG A 90 -11.38 43.74 -26.13
C ARG A 90 -10.45 43.17 -25.07
N PHE A 91 -9.74 44.04 -24.36
CA PHE A 91 -8.88 43.64 -23.25
C PHE A 91 -9.70 43.28 -22.00
N LYS A 92 -9.39 42.12 -21.40
CA LYS A 92 -10.11 41.56 -20.25
C LYS A 92 -9.36 41.67 -18.92
N GLY A 93 -8.05 41.92 -18.97
CA GLY A 93 -7.22 42.09 -17.77
C GLY A 93 -7.60 43.33 -16.97
N GLU A 94 -7.20 43.37 -15.70
CA GLU A 94 -7.34 44.57 -14.87
C GLU A 94 -6.56 45.75 -15.44
N THR A 95 -7.04 46.98 -15.24
CA THR A 95 -6.36 48.17 -15.74
C THR A 95 -4.93 48.27 -15.17
N GLY A 96 -3.94 48.49 -16.05
CA GLY A 96 -2.55 48.64 -15.62
C GLY A 96 -1.53 48.49 -16.76
N ASP A 97 -0.26 48.44 -16.38
CA ASP A 97 0.85 48.29 -17.33
C ASP A 97 1.14 46.81 -17.58
N TYR A 98 1.13 46.40 -18.84
CA TYR A 98 1.42 45.05 -19.30
C TYR A 98 2.54 45.05 -20.33
N SER A 99 3.40 44.05 -20.28
CA SER A 99 4.24 43.69 -21.42
C SER A 99 3.37 42.90 -22.40
N VAL A 100 3.20 43.44 -23.61
CA VAL A 100 2.58 42.74 -24.73
C VAL A 100 3.70 42.23 -25.61
N LEU A 101 3.72 40.92 -25.86
CA LEU A 101 4.86 40.19 -26.43
C LEU A 101 4.36 39.35 -27.60
N TYR A 102 4.94 39.55 -28.77
CA TYR A 102 4.65 38.85 -30.00
C TYR A 102 5.81 37.92 -30.35
N ASP A 103 5.48 36.65 -30.55
CA ASP A 103 6.36 35.64 -31.13
C ASP A 103 6.20 35.67 -32.65
N PRO A 104 7.14 36.27 -33.41
CA PRO A 104 7.04 36.34 -34.86
C PRO A 104 7.29 35.01 -35.56
N VAL A 105 7.85 34.00 -34.86
CA VAL A 105 8.11 32.68 -35.45
C VAL A 105 6.85 31.83 -35.46
N ASN A 106 6.11 31.85 -34.36
CA ASN A 106 4.87 31.08 -34.22
C ASN A 106 3.62 31.92 -34.46
N GLU A 107 3.77 33.24 -34.63
CA GLU A 107 2.68 34.22 -34.80
C GLU A 107 1.71 34.21 -33.61
N LEU A 108 2.24 34.31 -32.38
CA LEU A 108 1.45 34.21 -31.15
C LEU A 108 1.65 35.42 -30.24
N LEU A 109 0.57 35.87 -29.59
CA LEU A 109 0.59 37.01 -28.69
C LEU A 109 0.46 36.58 -27.23
N TYR A 110 1.40 37.03 -26.40
CA TYR A 110 1.46 36.81 -24.97
C TYR A 110 1.29 38.14 -24.23
N VAL A 111 0.73 38.07 -23.02
CA VAL A 111 0.55 39.23 -22.13
C VAL A 111 1.07 38.85 -20.76
N GLU A 112 1.87 39.73 -20.16
CA GLU A 112 2.33 39.56 -18.79
C GLU A 112 2.41 40.88 -18.03
N LYS A 113 2.22 40.81 -16.72
CA LYS A 113 2.49 41.93 -15.81
C LYS A 113 3.85 41.74 -15.16
N ALA A 114 4.89 42.36 -15.73
CA ALA A 114 6.26 42.20 -15.27
C ALA A 114 6.41 42.52 -13.76
N GLY A 115 7.05 41.62 -13.01
CA GLY A 115 7.25 41.76 -11.56
C GLY A 115 6.02 41.46 -10.69
N ALA A 116 4.90 41.00 -11.27
CA ALA A 116 3.75 40.58 -10.49
C ALA A 116 4.11 39.39 -9.58
N THR A 117 3.62 39.46 -8.34
CA THR A 117 3.77 38.41 -7.33
C THR A 117 2.42 38.14 -6.66
N TYR A 118 2.23 36.95 -6.10
CA TYR A 118 1.03 36.60 -5.36
C TYR A 118 0.82 37.57 -4.17
N PRO A 119 -0.41 38.07 -3.92
CA PRO A 119 -1.70 37.68 -4.52
C PRO A 119 -2.11 38.46 -5.78
N GLU A 120 -1.26 39.35 -6.29
CA GLU A 120 -1.57 40.16 -7.48
C GLU A 120 -1.33 39.40 -8.80
N GLY A 121 -0.60 38.30 -8.75
CA GLY A 121 -0.28 37.51 -9.93
C GLY A 121 0.21 36.12 -9.59
N LEU A 122 -0.03 35.18 -10.50
CA LEU A 122 0.58 33.86 -10.50
C LEU A 122 1.19 33.58 -11.87
N TRP A 123 2.17 32.69 -11.87
CA TRP A 123 2.90 32.27 -13.06
C TRP A 123 2.74 30.77 -13.25
N PHE A 124 2.71 30.32 -14.49
CA PHE A 124 2.55 28.92 -14.88
C PHE A 124 3.79 28.49 -15.65
N CYS A 125 4.49 27.45 -15.20
CA CYS A 125 5.69 26.93 -15.87
C CYS A 125 5.70 25.40 -15.81
N GLY A 126 6.23 24.77 -16.86
CA GLY A 126 6.21 23.32 -17.01
C GLY A 126 6.66 22.85 -18.39
N ALA A 127 6.40 21.59 -18.70
CA ALA A 127 6.71 20.95 -19.97
C ALA A 127 5.46 20.40 -20.69
N ASN A 128 5.60 20.20 -22.01
CA ASN A 128 4.59 19.62 -22.91
C ASN A 128 3.24 20.34 -22.90
N TRP A 129 3.27 21.67 -22.89
CA TRP A 129 2.12 22.55 -23.07
C TRP A 129 2.43 23.63 -24.12
N GLY A 130 1.42 24.37 -24.55
CA GLY A 130 1.61 25.48 -25.47
C GLY A 130 0.49 26.49 -25.42
N HIS A 131 0.67 27.53 -26.23
CA HIS A 131 -0.36 28.55 -26.45
C HIS A 131 -1.64 27.89 -27.01
N PRO A 132 -2.83 28.27 -26.54
CA PRO A 132 -4.08 27.59 -26.92
C PRO A 132 -4.36 27.67 -28.43
N GLN A 133 -3.99 28.76 -29.08
CA GLN A 133 -4.17 28.91 -30.54
C GLN A 133 -3.15 28.14 -31.38
N ALA A 134 -2.05 27.66 -30.80
CA ALA A 134 -1.05 26.92 -31.54
C ALA A 134 -1.51 25.48 -31.85
N GLY A 135 -2.34 24.89 -30.98
CA GLY A 135 -2.72 23.48 -31.05
C GLY A 135 -1.55 22.49 -30.90
N VAL A 136 -0.36 22.99 -30.53
CA VAL A 136 0.89 22.22 -30.38
C VAL A 136 1.70 22.73 -29.20
N ILE A 137 2.74 21.98 -28.82
CA ILE A 137 3.67 22.38 -27.77
C ILE A 137 4.48 23.59 -28.25
N THR A 138 4.45 24.69 -27.50
CA THR A 138 5.27 25.90 -27.78
C THR A 138 6.31 26.20 -26.70
N THR A 139 6.18 25.58 -25.51
CA THR A 139 7.21 25.64 -24.47
C THR A 139 8.41 24.74 -24.81
N SER A 140 9.60 25.17 -24.39
CA SER A 140 10.83 24.39 -24.38
C SER A 140 10.96 23.51 -23.13
N GLY A 141 10.00 23.58 -22.20
CA GLY A 141 10.00 22.82 -20.95
C GLY A 141 10.15 23.72 -19.73
N TRP A 142 10.77 23.18 -18.68
CA TRP A 142 11.02 23.87 -17.42
C TRP A 142 12.04 25.00 -17.58
N SER A 143 11.56 26.16 -18.02
CA SER A 143 12.34 27.37 -18.25
C SER A 143 11.53 28.60 -17.81
N MET A 144 12.22 29.57 -17.19
CA MET A 144 11.64 30.87 -16.83
C MET A 144 11.96 31.94 -17.89
N ASP A 145 12.65 31.56 -18.96
CA ASP A 145 13.15 32.44 -20.01
C ASP A 145 12.13 32.55 -21.15
N GLY A 146 11.72 33.76 -21.52
CA GLY A 146 10.78 33.95 -22.63
C GLY A 146 9.31 33.78 -22.26
N ALA A 147 8.43 34.34 -23.09
CA ALA A 147 6.99 34.38 -22.84
C ALA A 147 6.30 33.02 -23.09
N ASN A 148 6.88 32.20 -23.96
CA ASN A 148 6.36 30.87 -24.32
C ASN A 148 6.72 29.77 -23.30
N ASN A 149 7.60 30.04 -22.34
CA ASN A 149 8.04 29.05 -21.34
C ASN A 149 7.41 29.28 -19.95
N VAL A 150 6.85 30.46 -19.72
CA VAL A 150 6.17 30.79 -18.46
C VAL A 150 5.06 31.80 -18.73
N LEU A 151 3.82 31.40 -18.43
CA LEU A 151 2.64 32.22 -18.68
C LEU A 151 2.22 32.97 -17.42
N TYR A 152 1.78 34.21 -17.59
CA TYR A 152 1.13 34.98 -16.54
C TYR A 152 -0.35 34.58 -16.46
N CYS A 153 -0.81 34.15 -15.29
CA CYS A 153 -2.17 33.66 -15.10
C CYS A 153 -3.17 34.82 -15.08
N TYR A 154 -4.30 34.65 -15.75
CA TYR A 154 -5.41 35.59 -15.71
C TYR A 154 -6.09 35.54 -14.35
N LYS A 155 -6.07 36.64 -13.61
CA LYS A 155 -6.79 36.77 -12.34
C LYS A 155 -8.25 37.11 -12.63
N SER A 156 -9.14 36.13 -12.56
CA SER A 156 -10.58 36.31 -12.87
C SER A 156 -11.38 36.88 -11.69
N ALA A 157 -10.91 36.61 -10.47
CA ALA A 157 -11.44 37.15 -9.23
C ALA A 157 -10.33 37.15 -8.15
N ASP A 158 -10.63 37.66 -6.95
CA ASP A 158 -9.72 37.57 -5.82
C ASP A 158 -9.37 36.10 -5.53
N ASN A 159 -8.07 35.78 -5.55
CA ASN A 159 -7.52 34.44 -5.37
C ASN A 159 -8.03 33.36 -6.35
N VAL A 160 -8.61 33.76 -7.49
CA VAL A 160 -9.00 32.83 -8.57
C VAL A 160 -8.20 33.17 -9.82
N PHE A 161 -7.43 32.19 -10.30
CA PHE A 161 -6.53 32.32 -11.43
C PHE A 161 -6.91 31.32 -12.52
N GLN A 162 -6.86 31.78 -13.77
CA GLN A 162 -7.25 31.01 -14.94
C GLN A 162 -6.18 31.05 -16.02
N LEU A 163 -6.13 29.98 -16.80
CA LEU A 163 -5.25 29.87 -17.95
C LEU A 163 -5.87 28.92 -18.97
N THR A 164 -6.03 29.38 -20.20
CA THR A 164 -6.41 28.53 -21.34
C THR A 164 -5.13 28.13 -22.07
N VAL A 165 -4.83 26.83 -22.10
CA VAL A 165 -3.58 26.30 -22.68
C VAL A 165 -3.82 25.04 -23.48
N TYR A 166 -2.99 24.83 -24.49
CA TYR A 166 -2.86 23.52 -25.11
C TYR A 166 -2.02 22.62 -24.20
N LEU A 167 -2.51 21.41 -23.90
CA LEU A 167 -1.83 20.41 -23.11
C LEU A 167 -1.60 19.16 -23.98
N ALA A 168 -0.36 18.68 -24.05
CA ALA A 168 -0.02 17.47 -24.78
C ALA A 168 0.03 16.24 -23.86
N ASN A 169 0.20 15.06 -24.47
CA ASN A 169 0.47 13.83 -23.74
C ASN A 169 1.71 14.02 -22.84
N ASN A 170 1.57 13.71 -21.55
CA ASN A 170 2.61 13.87 -20.53
C ASN A 170 2.97 15.33 -20.20
N PHE A 171 2.00 16.25 -20.23
CA PHE A 171 2.19 17.57 -19.62
C PHE A 171 2.64 17.45 -18.15
N SER A 172 3.38 18.43 -17.68
CA SER A 172 3.83 18.50 -16.29
C SER A 172 4.08 19.95 -15.96
N PHE A 173 3.39 20.51 -14.98
CA PHE A 173 3.57 21.93 -14.63
C PHE A 173 3.34 22.20 -13.14
N LYS A 174 3.72 23.40 -12.71
CA LYS A 174 3.39 24.00 -11.42
C LYS A 174 2.96 25.45 -11.59
N PHE A 175 2.27 25.98 -10.57
CA PHE A 175 2.06 27.41 -10.44
C PHE A 175 3.15 28.00 -9.53
N PHE A 176 3.50 29.27 -9.78
CA PHE A 176 4.56 29.98 -9.08
C PHE A 176 4.06 31.35 -8.61
N LYS A 177 4.38 31.70 -7.37
CA LYS A 177 3.98 32.96 -6.74
C LYS A 177 4.75 34.17 -7.27
N HIS A 178 5.90 33.95 -7.92
CA HIS A 178 6.62 34.97 -8.68
C HIS A 178 7.33 34.36 -9.89
N ARG A 179 7.70 35.20 -10.87
CA ARG A 179 8.44 34.76 -12.05
C ARG A 179 9.90 34.49 -11.71
N GLY A 180 10.24 33.23 -11.47
CA GLY A 180 11.60 32.80 -11.23
C GLY A 180 11.67 31.49 -10.47
N TRP A 181 12.87 30.92 -10.43
CA TRP A 181 13.18 29.80 -9.55
C TRP A 181 13.41 30.32 -8.14
N GLY A 182 12.89 29.63 -7.14
CA GLY A 182 13.11 29.95 -5.73
C GLY A 182 12.96 28.71 -4.88
N GLU A 183 13.74 28.61 -3.81
CA GLU A 183 13.58 27.56 -2.79
C GLU A 183 12.43 27.93 -1.84
N GLY A 184 11.64 26.95 -1.39
CA GLY A 184 10.54 27.14 -0.42
C GLY A 184 9.17 27.46 -1.03
N ASP A 185 8.41 28.34 -0.38
CA ASP A 185 6.98 28.63 -0.61
C ASP A 185 6.63 29.26 -1.98
N ASN A 186 7.53 29.25 -2.97
CA ASN A 186 7.25 29.87 -4.27
C ASN A 186 6.27 29.04 -5.10
N GLU A 187 6.28 27.73 -4.95
CA GLU A 187 5.48 26.82 -5.75
C GLU A 187 4.08 26.66 -5.13
N ILE A 188 3.08 26.44 -5.98
CA ILE A 188 1.80 25.85 -5.58
C ILE A 188 1.69 24.54 -6.33
N THR A 189 1.58 23.46 -5.57
CA THR A 189 1.75 22.08 -6.02
C THR A 189 0.54 21.23 -5.67
N THR A 190 0.57 19.96 -6.09
CA THR A 190 -0.38 18.94 -5.67
C THR A 190 0.03 18.22 -4.38
N LEU A 191 1.05 18.70 -3.67
CA LEU A 191 1.50 18.06 -2.43
C LEU A 191 0.57 18.41 -1.25
N PRO A 192 0.51 17.56 -0.21
CA PRO A 192 -0.38 17.78 0.93
C PRO A 192 -0.19 19.13 1.64
N GLU A 193 1.02 19.68 1.66
CA GLU A 193 1.34 20.98 2.26
C GLU A 193 0.61 22.16 1.62
N ASP A 194 0.28 22.08 0.32
CA ASP A 194 -0.45 23.13 -0.40
C ASP A 194 -1.98 22.90 -0.38
N ASN A 195 -2.42 21.70 0.02
CA ASN A 195 -3.82 21.35 0.24
C ASN A 195 -4.76 21.61 -0.96
N ILE A 196 -4.26 21.49 -2.20
CA ILE A 196 -5.06 21.68 -3.41
C ILE A 196 -5.85 20.41 -3.74
N THR A 197 -7.18 20.53 -3.83
CA THR A 197 -8.10 19.47 -4.25
C THR A 197 -8.35 19.53 -5.76
N LEU A 198 -8.03 18.46 -6.47
CA LEU A 198 -8.34 18.32 -7.90
C LEU A 198 -9.81 17.90 -8.07
N THR A 199 -10.64 18.77 -8.63
CA THR A 199 -12.09 18.49 -8.81
C THR A 199 -12.39 17.73 -10.10
N THR A 200 -11.38 17.56 -10.95
CA THR A 200 -11.44 16.80 -12.21
C THR A 200 -10.34 15.72 -12.24
N PRO A 201 -10.32 14.80 -11.26
CA PRO A 201 -9.19 13.89 -11.01
C PRO A 201 -8.92 12.89 -12.15
N PHE A 202 -9.85 12.74 -13.10
CA PHE A 202 -9.66 11.90 -14.28
C PHE A 202 -8.96 12.64 -15.43
N LEU A 203 -8.99 13.97 -15.45
CA LEU A 203 -8.31 14.81 -16.44
C LEU A 203 -6.93 15.26 -15.95
N VAL A 204 -6.79 15.47 -14.65
CA VAL A 204 -5.54 15.89 -14.01
C VAL A 204 -5.28 15.09 -12.75
N ALA A 205 -4.03 14.71 -12.53
CA ALA A 205 -3.55 14.05 -11.33
C ALA A 205 -2.35 14.80 -10.73
N GLY A 206 -2.03 14.45 -9.48
CA GLY A 206 -0.81 14.93 -8.81
C GLY A 206 0.32 13.91 -8.90
N LYS A 207 1.55 14.41 -9.02
CA LYS A 207 2.78 13.60 -8.97
C LYS A 207 3.44 13.74 -7.59
N SER A 208 4.23 12.74 -7.18
CA SER A 208 4.96 12.76 -5.91
C SER A 208 5.96 13.93 -5.74
N GLY A 209 6.31 14.63 -6.81
CA GLY A 209 7.14 15.85 -6.78
C GLY A 209 6.33 17.16 -6.76
N GLY A 210 5.00 17.06 -6.69
CA GLY A 210 4.08 18.20 -6.67
C GLY A 210 3.59 18.71 -8.01
N ASP A 211 4.04 18.11 -9.12
CA ASP A 211 3.61 18.48 -10.46
C ASP A 211 2.14 18.12 -10.70
N PHE A 212 1.42 19.00 -11.39
CA PHE A 212 0.17 18.66 -12.06
C PHE A 212 0.49 17.89 -13.35
N ILE A 213 -0.11 16.71 -13.52
CA ILE A 213 0.14 15.79 -14.64
C ILE A 213 -1.17 15.26 -15.24
N PRO A 214 -1.16 14.66 -16.44
CA PRO A 214 -2.35 14.02 -17.00
C PRO A 214 -3.02 13.03 -16.05
N GLY A 215 -4.34 13.16 -15.92
CA GLY A 215 -5.17 12.14 -15.30
C GLY A 215 -5.38 10.93 -16.24
N PRO A 216 -5.96 9.83 -15.72
CA PRO A 216 -6.08 8.58 -16.45
C PRO A 216 -7.00 8.62 -17.70
N LEU A 217 -7.92 9.59 -17.78
CA LEU A 217 -8.82 9.79 -18.93
C LEU A 217 -8.48 11.05 -19.74
N PHE A 218 -7.34 11.68 -19.45
CA PHE A 218 -6.86 12.86 -20.17
C PHE A 218 -6.67 12.57 -21.66
N GLN A 219 -7.01 13.55 -22.49
CA GLN A 219 -6.74 13.57 -23.93
C GLN A 219 -6.03 14.89 -24.28
N PRO A 220 -5.03 14.90 -25.16
CA PRO A 220 -4.40 16.14 -25.59
C PRO A 220 -5.39 17.12 -26.23
N GLY A 221 -5.21 18.41 -25.97
CA GLY A 221 -6.03 19.47 -26.56
C GLY A 221 -6.01 20.74 -25.72
N VAL A 222 -6.95 21.63 -25.97
CA VAL A 222 -7.04 22.93 -25.26
C VAL A 222 -7.92 22.79 -24.02
N TYR A 223 -7.39 23.24 -22.88
CA TYR A 223 -8.07 23.22 -21.60
C TYR A 223 -8.06 24.60 -20.95
N LEU A 224 -9.18 24.97 -20.33
CA LEU A 224 -9.22 26.02 -19.32
C LEU A 224 -8.88 25.41 -17.97
N ILE A 225 -7.81 25.89 -17.36
CA ILE A 225 -7.41 25.54 -16.00
C ILE A 225 -7.88 26.65 -15.08
N THR A 226 -8.61 26.30 -14.02
CA THR A 226 -9.01 27.24 -12.96
C THR A 226 -8.41 26.80 -11.64
N LEU A 227 -7.59 27.66 -11.02
CA LEU A 227 -7.07 27.50 -9.68
C LEU A 227 -7.80 28.49 -8.75
N ASP A 228 -8.63 27.96 -7.86
CA ASP A 228 -9.36 28.73 -6.85
C ASP A 228 -8.73 28.50 -5.48
N LEU A 229 -7.92 29.45 -5.03
CA LEU A 229 -7.23 29.40 -3.76
C LEU A 229 -8.11 29.83 -2.58
N ASN A 230 -9.34 30.30 -2.80
CA ASN A 230 -10.30 30.49 -1.70
C ASN A 230 -10.83 29.15 -1.20
N ASN A 231 -11.05 28.22 -2.12
CA ASN A 231 -11.54 26.88 -1.83
C ASN A 231 -10.44 25.81 -1.88
N ASN A 232 -9.20 26.20 -2.23
CA ASN A 232 -8.08 25.32 -2.51
C ASN A 232 -8.44 24.22 -3.54
N THR A 233 -9.02 24.61 -4.67
CA THR A 233 -9.41 23.67 -5.74
C THR A 233 -8.73 23.99 -7.06
N CYS A 234 -8.52 22.96 -7.87
CA CYS A 234 -8.10 23.11 -9.26
C CYS A 234 -8.97 22.26 -10.19
N ALA A 235 -9.48 22.88 -11.23
CA ALA A 235 -10.39 22.29 -12.21
C ALA A 235 -9.87 22.45 -13.64
N PHE A 236 -10.05 21.43 -14.47
CA PHE A 236 -9.72 21.44 -15.90
C PHE A 236 -11.02 21.29 -16.69
N GLU A 237 -11.25 22.19 -17.64
CA GLU A 237 -12.39 22.14 -18.55
C GLU A 237 -11.88 22.04 -19.99
N ALA A 238 -12.26 20.99 -20.70
CA ALA A 238 -11.93 20.86 -22.12
C ALA A 238 -12.61 21.98 -22.94
N LYS A 239 -11.85 22.63 -23.82
CA LYS A 239 -12.34 23.68 -24.73
C LYS A 239 -12.31 23.27 -26.19
N ASP A 240 -11.66 22.16 -26.51
CA ASP A 240 -11.63 21.58 -27.85
C ASP A 240 -12.82 20.64 -28.04
N GLU A 241 -13.62 20.88 -29.08
CA GLU A 241 -14.79 20.06 -29.44
C GLU A 241 -14.42 18.61 -29.79
N ASN A 242 -13.16 18.34 -30.12
CA ASN A 242 -12.66 16.99 -30.42
C ASN A 242 -12.35 16.18 -29.17
N ILE A 243 -12.26 16.79 -27.98
CA ILE A 243 -12.09 16.07 -26.72
C ILE A 243 -13.44 15.47 -26.35
N GLN A 244 -13.57 14.15 -26.53
CA GLN A 244 -14.76 13.42 -26.12
C GLN A 244 -14.63 13.02 -24.65
N GLU A 245 -15.57 13.47 -23.82
CA GLU A 245 -15.72 12.97 -22.46
C GLU A 245 -15.95 11.46 -22.50
N GLN A 246 -15.05 10.70 -21.86
CA GLN A 246 -15.19 9.25 -21.78
C GLN A 246 -16.16 8.91 -20.65
N THR A 247 -17.38 8.52 -21.02
CA THR A 247 -18.39 8.04 -20.09
C THR A 247 -18.38 6.52 -20.03
N PHE A 248 -18.52 5.97 -18.83
CA PHE A 248 -18.59 4.52 -18.59
C PHE A 248 -19.96 4.19 -18.03
N LEU A 249 -20.61 3.16 -18.57
CA LEU A 249 -21.99 2.83 -18.26
C LEU A 249 -22.11 1.46 -17.60
N VAL A 250 -22.83 1.35 -16.49
CA VAL A 250 -23.28 0.06 -15.95
C VAL A 250 -24.79 0.05 -15.92
N ASN A 251 -25.42 -0.96 -16.52
CA ASN A 251 -26.88 -1.03 -16.69
C ASN A 251 -27.48 0.20 -17.37
N GLY A 252 -26.73 0.79 -18.32
CA GLY A 252 -27.12 2.02 -19.02
C GLY A 252 -26.99 3.31 -18.21
N HIS A 253 -26.54 3.24 -16.96
CA HIS A 253 -26.32 4.38 -16.08
C HIS A 253 -24.85 4.77 -16.04
N GLU A 254 -24.57 6.07 -16.09
CA GLU A 254 -23.22 6.61 -16.04
C GLU A 254 -22.58 6.47 -14.66
N MET A 255 -21.32 6.03 -14.65
CA MET A 255 -20.50 6.00 -13.44
C MET A 255 -19.95 7.40 -13.15
N GLY A 256 -19.96 7.81 -11.88
CA GLY A 256 -19.47 9.11 -11.42
C GLY A 256 -18.44 8.99 -10.30
N ILE A 257 -18.18 10.07 -9.57
CA ILE A 257 -17.32 10.02 -8.38
C ILE A 257 -18.17 9.66 -7.16
N LEU A 258 -17.76 8.62 -6.43
CA LEU A 258 -18.33 8.27 -5.12
C LEU A 258 -17.40 8.74 -3.99
N GLU A 259 -17.98 9.16 -2.87
CA GLU A 259 -17.26 9.71 -1.71
C GLU A 259 -16.18 8.74 -1.18
N GLU A 260 -16.42 7.44 -1.28
CA GLU A 260 -15.49 6.42 -0.80
C GLU A 260 -14.19 6.29 -1.59
N ALA A 261 -14.15 6.75 -2.84
CA ALA A 261 -13.04 6.50 -3.75
C ALA A 261 -12.99 7.52 -4.89
N SER A 262 -12.48 8.73 -4.61
CA SER A 262 -12.44 9.82 -5.59
C SER A 262 -11.54 9.58 -6.80
N SER A 263 -10.62 8.62 -6.72
CA SER A 263 -9.76 8.17 -7.81
C SER A 263 -10.38 7.09 -8.72
N TYR A 264 -11.61 6.68 -8.43
CA TYR A 264 -12.35 5.64 -9.14
C TYR A 264 -13.65 6.21 -9.72
N LEU A 265 -14.05 5.71 -10.88
CA LEU A 265 -15.42 5.88 -11.33
C LEU A 265 -16.29 4.86 -10.60
N GLY A 266 -17.45 5.25 -10.11
CA GLY A 266 -18.28 4.46 -9.23
C GLY A 266 -19.76 4.58 -9.53
N ILE A 267 -20.50 3.51 -9.24
CA ILE A 267 -21.96 3.48 -9.26
C ILE A 267 -22.49 2.57 -8.15
N ALA A 268 -23.59 2.98 -7.50
CA ALA A 268 -24.32 2.15 -6.56
C ALA A 268 -25.52 1.51 -7.27
N LEU A 269 -25.69 0.20 -7.10
CA LEU A 269 -26.75 -0.60 -7.70
C LEU A 269 -27.38 -1.48 -6.62
N GLU A 270 -28.70 -1.63 -6.68
CA GLU A 270 -29.39 -2.75 -6.04
C GLU A 270 -29.29 -3.94 -7.00
N LEU A 271 -28.66 -5.03 -6.55
CA LEU A 271 -28.44 -6.24 -7.34
C LEU A 271 -29.07 -7.44 -6.63
N HIS A 272 -29.69 -8.31 -7.42
CA HIS A 272 -30.26 -9.58 -7.00
C HIS A 272 -29.53 -10.74 -7.67
N GLU A 273 -29.41 -11.88 -6.98
CA GLU A 273 -28.83 -13.10 -7.55
C GLU A 273 -29.52 -13.45 -8.88
N GLY A 274 -28.72 -13.63 -9.93
CA GLY A 274 -29.17 -13.90 -11.29
C GLY A 274 -29.38 -12.66 -12.18
N ASP A 275 -29.17 -11.44 -11.68
CA ASP A 275 -29.25 -10.23 -12.49
C ASP A 275 -28.20 -10.21 -13.62
N GLU A 276 -28.61 -9.85 -14.83
CA GLU A 276 -27.69 -9.55 -15.93
C GLU A 276 -27.17 -8.12 -15.79
N VAL A 277 -25.88 -7.97 -15.51
CA VAL A 277 -25.19 -6.67 -15.47
C VAL A 277 -24.56 -6.39 -16.83
N THR A 278 -24.83 -5.21 -17.38
CA THR A 278 -24.33 -4.77 -18.69
C THR A 278 -23.31 -3.64 -18.53
N PHE A 279 -22.26 -3.64 -19.37
CA PHE A 279 -21.13 -2.74 -19.30
C PHE A 279 -20.93 -1.99 -20.63
N GLY A 280 -21.23 -0.70 -20.67
CA GLY A 280 -21.08 0.16 -21.83
C GLY A 280 -19.78 0.98 -21.80
N ASN A 281 -19.15 1.14 -22.96
CA ASN A 281 -17.88 1.88 -23.17
C ASN A 281 -16.66 1.31 -22.43
N PHE A 282 -16.75 0.07 -21.94
CA PHE A 282 -15.60 -0.69 -21.45
C PHE A 282 -14.89 -1.44 -22.58
N GLY A 283 -13.68 -1.91 -22.27
CA GLY A 283 -12.96 -2.87 -23.10
C GLY A 283 -13.59 -4.28 -23.04
N ASP A 284 -12.77 -5.28 -22.73
CA ASP A 284 -13.24 -6.66 -22.50
C ASP A 284 -13.37 -6.91 -20.99
N VAL A 285 -14.59 -6.89 -20.45
CA VAL A 285 -14.81 -6.93 -18.98
C VAL A 285 -14.41 -8.26 -18.34
N ARG A 286 -14.23 -9.32 -19.13
CA ARG A 286 -13.63 -10.60 -18.67
C ARG A 286 -12.24 -10.42 -18.06
N LYS A 287 -11.54 -9.34 -18.44
CA LYS A 287 -10.20 -8.99 -17.94
C LYS A 287 -10.24 -7.93 -16.84
N MET A 288 -11.43 -7.57 -16.35
CA MET A 288 -11.63 -6.46 -15.43
C MET A 288 -12.35 -6.89 -14.15
N LEU A 289 -13.31 -7.81 -14.24
CA LEU A 289 -14.18 -8.20 -13.11
C LEU A 289 -13.53 -9.20 -12.15
N GLN A 290 -13.89 -9.10 -10.88
CA GLN A 290 -13.69 -10.16 -9.89
C GLN A 290 -14.63 -11.33 -10.21
N PRO A 291 -14.11 -12.56 -10.42
CA PRO A 291 -14.95 -13.69 -10.82
C PRO A 291 -15.83 -14.21 -9.69
N ASP A 292 -15.58 -13.83 -8.43
CA ASP A 292 -16.30 -14.39 -7.28
C ASP A 292 -17.79 -14.00 -7.26
N PHE A 293 -18.12 -12.81 -7.75
CA PHE A 293 -19.48 -12.26 -7.76
C PHE A 293 -20.17 -12.38 -9.12
N PHE A 294 -19.51 -12.96 -10.12
CA PHE A 294 -20.02 -12.99 -11.48
C PHE A 294 -19.78 -14.33 -12.18
N GLU A 295 -20.80 -14.81 -12.90
CA GLU A 295 -20.68 -15.93 -13.84
C GLU A 295 -21.08 -15.50 -15.27
N ASP A 296 -20.94 -16.43 -16.24
CA ASP A 296 -21.29 -16.21 -17.65
C ASP A 296 -20.73 -14.91 -18.26
N ILE A 297 -19.53 -14.53 -17.83
CA ILE A 297 -18.91 -13.25 -18.20
C ILE A 297 -18.59 -13.24 -19.69
N THR A 298 -19.26 -12.35 -20.43
CA THR A 298 -18.98 -12.04 -21.83
C THR A 298 -18.16 -10.75 -21.94
N LYS A 299 -17.95 -10.24 -23.15
CA LYS A 299 -17.11 -9.04 -23.36
C LYS A 299 -17.69 -7.79 -22.67
N ASP A 300 -19.01 -7.72 -22.54
CA ASP A 300 -19.77 -6.53 -22.14
C ASP A 300 -20.93 -6.86 -21.17
N LYS A 301 -21.01 -8.10 -20.69
CA LYS A 301 -22.05 -8.54 -19.75
C LYS A 301 -21.54 -9.58 -18.76
N ALA A 302 -22.22 -9.70 -17.62
CA ALA A 302 -22.01 -10.75 -16.64
C ALA A 302 -23.29 -11.02 -15.85
N THR A 303 -23.47 -12.25 -15.35
CA THR A 303 -24.56 -12.59 -14.43
C THR A 303 -24.06 -12.43 -12.99
N PHE A 304 -24.75 -11.64 -12.17
CA PHE A 304 -24.40 -11.46 -10.77
C PHE A 304 -24.82 -12.69 -9.94
N ILE A 305 -23.91 -13.23 -9.14
CA ILE A 305 -24.13 -14.45 -8.32
C ILE A 305 -23.94 -14.21 -6.81
N GLY A 306 -23.76 -12.95 -6.40
CA GLY A 306 -23.71 -12.61 -4.98
C GLY A 306 -25.11 -12.58 -4.36
N ALA A 307 -25.16 -12.52 -3.02
CA ALA A 307 -26.41 -12.34 -2.31
C ALA A 307 -27.04 -10.98 -2.63
N ASP A 308 -28.37 -10.92 -2.65
CA ASP A 308 -29.15 -9.70 -2.85
C ASP A 308 -28.69 -8.55 -1.94
N GLY A 309 -28.56 -7.35 -2.51
CA GLY A 309 -28.23 -6.16 -1.73
C GLY A 309 -27.80 -4.95 -2.53
N ASN A 310 -27.37 -3.92 -1.79
CA ASN A 310 -26.82 -2.70 -2.37
C ASN A 310 -25.32 -2.84 -2.54
N TYR A 311 -24.87 -2.91 -3.79
CA TYR A 311 -23.46 -3.00 -4.16
C TYR A 311 -22.98 -1.72 -4.80
N LYS A 312 -21.69 -1.46 -4.67
CA LYS A 312 -20.97 -0.43 -5.40
C LYS A 312 -19.99 -1.09 -6.33
N LEU A 313 -20.02 -0.70 -7.60
CA LEU A 313 -18.99 -1.03 -8.58
C LEU A 313 -18.04 0.15 -8.67
N PHE A 314 -16.74 -0.12 -8.60
CA PHE A 314 -15.68 0.86 -8.77
C PHE A 314 -14.79 0.45 -9.93
N TYR A 315 -14.69 1.30 -10.95
CA TYR A 315 -13.76 1.14 -12.05
C TYR A 315 -12.50 1.97 -11.80
N ASP A 316 -11.37 1.29 -11.81
CA ASP A 316 -10.03 1.87 -11.80
C ASP A 316 -9.58 2.12 -13.25
N PRO A 317 -9.58 3.36 -13.74
CA PRO A 317 -9.18 3.64 -15.12
C PRO A 317 -7.66 3.50 -15.35
N VAL A 318 -6.85 3.51 -14.29
CA VAL A 318 -5.38 3.33 -14.37
C VAL A 318 -5.06 1.86 -14.58
N ASN A 319 -5.60 0.99 -13.72
CA ASN A 319 -5.34 -0.46 -13.80
C ASN A 319 -6.30 -1.20 -14.73
N LYS A 320 -7.40 -0.55 -15.13
CA LYS A 320 -8.48 -1.12 -15.95
C LYS A 320 -9.12 -2.33 -15.28
N LEU A 321 -9.44 -2.19 -13.99
CA LEU A 321 -10.03 -3.23 -13.14
C LEU A 321 -11.33 -2.73 -12.54
N ILE A 322 -12.25 -3.64 -12.26
CA ILE A 322 -13.54 -3.34 -11.63
C ILE A 322 -13.60 -4.09 -10.30
N TYR A 323 -13.81 -3.34 -9.22
CA TYR A 323 -14.00 -3.85 -7.87
C TYR A 323 -15.49 -3.77 -7.51
N LEU A 324 -16.00 -4.81 -6.86
CA LEU A 324 -17.38 -4.85 -6.37
C LEU A 324 -17.38 -4.98 -4.84
N GLU A 325 -18.18 -4.14 -4.19
CA GLU A 325 -18.35 -4.23 -2.74
C GLU A 325 -19.76 -3.86 -2.28
N ASN A 326 -20.30 -4.65 -1.36
CA ASN A 326 -21.29 -4.22 -0.39
C ASN A 326 -20.55 -3.82 0.89
N ARG A 327 -20.14 -2.54 0.96
CA ARG A 327 -19.26 -2.02 2.03
C ARG A 327 -19.81 -2.18 3.46
N SER A 328 -21.12 -2.33 3.63
CA SER A 328 -21.76 -2.52 4.94
C SER A 328 -21.86 -3.99 5.38
N VAL A 329 -21.47 -4.95 4.53
CA VAL A 329 -21.53 -6.37 4.88
C VAL A 329 -20.57 -6.68 6.03
N ASN A 330 -21.08 -7.43 7.01
CA ASN A 330 -20.34 -7.92 8.15
C ASN A 330 -20.66 -9.40 8.36
N TYR A 331 -19.84 -10.09 9.13
CA TYR A 331 -20.13 -11.44 9.61
C TYR A 331 -21.45 -11.45 10.40
N PRO A 332 -22.36 -12.43 10.18
CA PRO A 332 -22.17 -13.70 9.45
C PRO A 332 -22.53 -13.67 7.96
N ASP A 333 -22.78 -12.51 7.38
CA ASP A 333 -23.27 -12.38 6.00
C ASP A 333 -22.13 -12.14 4.99
N GLY A 334 -20.97 -11.68 5.45
CA GLY A 334 -19.76 -11.53 4.64
C GLY A 334 -18.48 -11.49 5.47
N LEU A 335 -17.36 -11.68 4.79
CA LEU A 335 -16.02 -11.48 5.32
C LEU A 335 -15.21 -10.60 4.37
N TRP A 336 -14.10 -10.08 4.87
CA TRP A 336 -13.17 -9.24 4.10
C TRP A 336 -11.76 -9.84 4.15
N VAL A 337 -11.02 -9.77 3.05
CA VAL A 337 -9.58 -10.04 3.01
C VAL A 337 -8.82 -8.74 2.94
N CYS A 338 -7.84 -8.57 3.81
CA CYS A 338 -6.89 -7.46 3.81
C CYS A 338 -5.50 -7.97 4.17
N GLY A 339 -4.47 -7.28 3.69
CA GLY A 339 -3.11 -7.78 3.69
C GLY A 339 -2.15 -6.94 2.87
N SER A 340 -1.06 -7.55 2.44
CA SER A 340 -0.09 -6.98 1.53
C SER A 340 0.35 -8.01 0.49
N ASN A 341 0.90 -7.52 -0.62
CA ASN A 341 1.48 -8.32 -1.70
C ASN A 341 0.51 -9.36 -2.29
N PHE A 342 -0.75 -8.98 -2.46
CA PHE A 342 -1.72 -9.71 -3.28
C PHE A 342 -2.42 -8.75 -4.25
N GLY A 343 -3.33 -9.25 -5.07
CA GLY A 343 -4.05 -8.37 -5.98
C GLY A 343 -5.28 -8.97 -6.59
N HIS A 344 -5.93 -8.12 -7.37
CA HIS A 344 -7.11 -8.48 -8.14
C HIS A 344 -6.78 -9.64 -9.09
N PRO A 345 -7.64 -10.68 -9.21
CA PRO A 345 -7.33 -11.90 -9.95
C PRO A 345 -7.06 -11.67 -11.45
N GLN A 346 -7.64 -10.61 -12.03
CA GLN A 346 -7.39 -10.23 -13.43
C GLN A 346 -6.16 -9.33 -13.65
N ALA A 347 -5.51 -8.84 -12.59
CA ALA A 347 -4.41 -7.87 -12.73
C ALA A 347 -3.11 -8.50 -13.24
N GLY A 348 -2.88 -9.79 -12.93
CA GLY A 348 -1.58 -10.45 -13.18
C GLY A 348 -0.41 -9.83 -12.40
N ARG A 349 -0.69 -8.99 -11.40
CA ARG A 349 0.27 -8.27 -10.58
C ARG A 349 -0.35 -7.92 -9.22
N VAL A 350 0.49 -7.50 -8.28
CA VAL A 350 0.07 -6.95 -6.99
C VAL A 350 -0.73 -5.67 -7.22
N THR A 351 -1.91 -5.58 -6.62
CA THR A 351 -2.70 -4.34 -6.53
C THR A 351 -2.91 -3.89 -5.09
N VAL A 352 -2.65 -4.77 -4.11
CA VAL A 352 -2.70 -4.50 -2.68
C VAL A 352 -1.28 -4.54 -2.13
N ALA A 353 -0.70 -3.37 -1.91
CA ALA A 353 0.70 -3.26 -1.48
C ALA A 353 0.87 -3.19 0.04
N THR A 354 -0.16 -2.77 0.78
CA THR A 354 -0.07 -2.49 2.21
C THR A 354 -1.38 -2.76 2.93
N TRP A 355 -1.27 -2.94 4.24
CA TRP A 355 -2.36 -3.19 5.19
C TRP A 355 -3.21 -1.93 5.37
N THR A 356 -4.25 -1.76 4.57
CA THR A 356 -5.19 -0.63 4.64
C THR A 356 -6.56 -0.99 4.08
N PHE A 357 -7.56 -0.15 4.35
CA PHE A 357 -8.96 -0.35 3.92
C PHE A 357 -9.54 0.89 3.22
N ASN A 358 -8.67 1.79 2.77
CA ASN A 358 -9.07 3.12 2.30
C ASN A 358 -9.77 3.06 0.95
N LEU A 359 -9.20 2.32 0.00
CA LEU A 359 -9.67 2.21 -1.38
C LEU A 359 -10.34 0.85 -1.64
N PRO A 360 -11.18 0.76 -2.70
CA PRO A 360 -11.75 -0.52 -3.16
C PRO A 360 -10.67 -1.56 -3.53
N SER A 361 -9.50 -1.11 -3.98
CA SER A 361 -8.38 -1.98 -4.30
C SER A 361 -7.70 -2.61 -3.09
N ASP A 362 -7.90 -2.08 -1.88
CA ASP A 362 -7.05 -2.43 -0.73
C ASP A 362 -7.53 -3.68 0.02
N ALA A 363 -8.83 -4.00 -0.09
CA ALA A 363 -9.44 -5.13 0.58
C ALA A 363 -10.60 -5.68 -0.25
N PHE A 364 -10.73 -7.00 -0.28
CA PHE A 364 -11.74 -7.67 -1.10
C PHE A 364 -12.80 -8.34 -0.23
N GLN A 365 -14.05 -8.14 -0.62
CA GLN A 365 -15.18 -8.84 0.00
C GLN A 365 -15.14 -10.32 -0.43
N CYS A 366 -15.34 -11.20 0.53
CA CYS A 366 -15.57 -12.62 0.28
C CYS A 366 -17.06 -12.86 -0.03
N VAL A 367 -17.33 -13.79 -0.93
CA VAL A 367 -18.68 -14.30 -1.20
C VAL A 367 -19.02 -15.38 -0.18
N LYS A 368 -20.20 -15.28 0.43
CA LYS A 368 -20.73 -16.32 1.31
C LYS A 368 -21.25 -17.48 0.46
N ILE A 369 -20.70 -18.67 0.68
CA ILE A 369 -21.10 -19.90 -0.04
C ILE A 369 -22.17 -20.66 0.74
N SER A 370 -22.01 -20.71 2.06
CA SER A 370 -22.98 -21.25 3.00
C SER A 370 -22.72 -20.67 4.39
N ASP A 371 -23.48 -21.08 5.39
CA ASP A 371 -23.20 -20.65 6.77
C ASP A 371 -21.76 -20.98 7.18
N ASN A 372 -21.04 -19.96 7.62
CA ASN A 372 -19.64 -20.01 8.05
C ASN A 372 -18.62 -20.41 6.97
N VAL A 373 -18.99 -20.43 5.69
CA VAL A 373 -18.08 -20.74 4.57
C VAL A 373 -18.06 -19.58 3.58
N PHE A 374 -16.87 -19.05 3.32
CA PHE A 374 -16.68 -17.88 2.45
C PHE A 374 -15.54 -18.09 1.46
N GLU A 375 -15.62 -17.45 0.31
CA GLU A 375 -14.63 -17.54 -0.77
C GLU A 375 -14.21 -16.19 -1.33
N THR A 376 -12.98 -16.12 -1.83
CA THR A 376 -12.51 -15.05 -2.71
C THR A 376 -11.38 -15.55 -3.60
N THR A 377 -11.22 -14.95 -4.78
CA THR A 377 -10.15 -15.27 -5.72
C THR A 377 -9.11 -14.16 -5.73
N LEU A 378 -7.86 -14.52 -5.45
CA LEU A 378 -6.75 -13.58 -5.30
C LEU A 378 -5.63 -13.89 -6.29
N TYR A 379 -4.99 -12.85 -6.83
CA TYR A 379 -3.65 -12.97 -7.39
C TYR A 379 -2.63 -12.89 -6.26
N LEU A 380 -1.83 -13.94 -6.07
CA LEU A 380 -0.87 -14.07 -4.98
C LEU A 380 0.56 -14.12 -5.51
N VAL A 381 1.50 -13.42 -4.85
CA VAL A 381 2.95 -13.49 -5.09
C VAL A 381 3.69 -14.08 -3.89
N LYS A 382 4.97 -14.43 -4.03
CA LYS A 382 5.70 -15.25 -3.02
C LYS A 382 5.70 -14.66 -1.60
N ASP A 383 5.64 -13.35 -1.47
CA ASP A 383 5.64 -12.60 -0.22
C ASP A 383 4.26 -12.07 0.17
N PHE A 384 3.18 -12.67 -0.36
CA PHE A 384 1.81 -12.35 0.06
C PHE A 384 1.64 -12.56 1.57
N GLN A 385 0.86 -11.68 2.18
CA GLN A 385 0.40 -11.81 3.56
C GLN A 385 -1.04 -11.35 3.61
N PHE A 386 -1.94 -12.11 4.22
CA PHE A 386 -3.31 -11.65 4.43
C PHE A 386 -3.95 -12.25 5.68
N LYS A 387 -5.02 -11.60 6.13
CA LYS A 387 -5.99 -12.12 7.12
C LYS A 387 -7.40 -11.92 6.61
N PHE A 388 -8.34 -12.60 7.26
CA PHE A 388 -9.76 -12.32 7.10
C PHE A 388 -10.26 -11.44 8.24
N TYR A 389 -11.29 -10.65 7.95
CA TYR A 389 -11.90 -9.70 8.88
C TYR A 389 -13.42 -9.84 8.84
N LYS A 390 -14.04 -9.80 10.02
CA LYS A 390 -15.50 -9.88 10.18
C LYS A 390 -16.25 -8.62 9.75
N GLN A 391 -15.53 -7.55 9.46
CA GLN A 391 -16.05 -6.29 8.97
C GLN A 391 -15.00 -5.64 8.06
N ARG A 392 -15.40 -4.61 7.30
CA ARG A 392 -14.45 -3.89 6.44
C ARG A 392 -13.35 -3.15 7.23
N PRO A 393 -13.62 -2.32 8.25
CA PRO A 393 -12.53 -1.68 8.98
C PRO A 393 -11.81 -2.67 9.91
N TRP A 394 -10.73 -2.21 10.53
CA TRP A 394 -9.95 -3.00 11.50
C TRP A 394 -10.80 -3.64 12.61
N GLY A 395 -10.31 -4.78 13.13
CA GLY A 395 -10.92 -5.56 14.19
C GLY A 395 -11.64 -6.82 13.68
N GLY A 396 -11.94 -7.75 14.60
CA GLY A 396 -12.65 -8.99 14.27
C GLY A 396 -11.85 -9.94 13.37
N GLU A 397 -10.53 -9.98 13.56
CA GLU A 397 -9.60 -10.78 12.74
C GLU A 397 -9.84 -12.28 12.85
N LEU A 398 -9.67 -12.96 11.73
CA LEU A 398 -9.62 -14.41 11.59
C LEU A 398 -8.25 -14.75 10.98
N ALA A 399 -7.40 -15.34 11.80
CA ALA A 399 -5.96 -15.42 11.60
C ALA A 399 -5.50 -16.87 11.45
N SER A 400 -4.30 -17.07 10.90
CA SER A 400 -3.70 -18.40 10.70
C SER A 400 -3.41 -19.16 12.01
N THR A 401 -3.48 -18.48 13.17
CA THR A 401 -3.37 -19.08 14.52
C THR A 401 -4.69 -19.59 15.06
N THR A 402 -5.82 -19.24 14.45
CA THR A 402 -7.16 -19.73 14.83
C THR A 402 -7.83 -20.51 13.71
N VAL A 403 -7.32 -20.39 12.49
CA VAL A 403 -7.83 -21.03 11.28
C VAL A 403 -6.65 -21.63 10.52
N ASN A 404 -6.62 -22.95 10.38
CA ASN A 404 -5.45 -23.66 9.85
C ASN A 404 -5.35 -23.59 8.33
N PRO A 405 -4.14 -23.34 7.78
CA PRO A 405 -3.95 -23.26 6.34
C PRO A 405 -3.82 -24.63 5.67
N TYR A 406 -4.43 -24.81 4.50
CA TYR A 406 -4.31 -26.01 3.67
C TYR A 406 -4.19 -25.71 2.16
N PRO A 407 -3.43 -26.50 1.39
CA PRO A 407 -2.47 -27.47 1.89
C PRO A 407 -1.24 -26.73 2.44
N ILE A 408 -0.69 -27.21 3.56
CA ILE A 408 0.38 -26.52 4.32
C ILE A 408 1.65 -26.24 3.50
N ASN A 409 1.87 -26.99 2.42
CA ASN A 409 3.00 -26.78 1.53
C ASN A 409 2.81 -25.59 0.58
N LEU A 410 1.57 -25.14 0.35
CA LEU A 410 1.25 -23.98 -0.50
C LEU A 410 0.80 -22.76 0.30
N LEU A 411 0.08 -22.96 1.40
CA LEU A 411 -0.43 -21.91 2.28
C LEU A 411 0.09 -22.18 3.70
N GLY A 412 0.76 -21.20 4.30
CA GLY A 412 1.45 -21.33 5.58
C GLY A 412 0.99 -20.34 6.64
N LYS A 413 1.56 -20.48 7.84
CA LYS A 413 1.39 -19.55 8.97
C LYS A 413 2.58 -18.59 9.01
N GLY A 414 2.32 -17.28 9.08
CA GLY A 414 3.35 -16.25 9.18
C GLY A 414 4.13 -16.32 10.50
N TRP A 415 5.45 -16.14 10.43
CA TRP A 415 6.34 -16.15 11.60
C TRP A 415 7.17 -14.87 11.66
N PHE A 416 7.10 -14.20 12.81
CA PHE A 416 7.96 -13.07 13.15
C PHE A 416 9.16 -13.57 13.96
N TYR A 417 10.38 -13.26 13.49
CA TYR A 417 11.61 -13.50 14.22
C TYR A 417 12.14 -12.19 14.81
N SER A 418 12.40 -12.19 16.12
CA SER A 418 12.99 -11.05 16.83
C SER A 418 14.51 -11.09 16.71
N ASP A 419 15.06 -10.53 15.63
CA ASP A 419 16.48 -10.65 15.29
C ASP A 419 17.42 -9.94 16.31
N PRO A 420 18.28 -10.69 17.02
CA PRO A 420 19.28 -10.10 17.92
C PRO A 420 20.22 -9.11 17.25
N ALA A 421 20.51 -9.27 15.95
CA ALA A 421 21.38 -8.36 15.21
C ALA A 421 20.79 -6.94 15.11
N THR A 422 19.47 -6.81 15.21
CA THR A 422 18.75 -5.52 15.25
C THR A 422 18.25 -5.15 16.65
N GLY A 423 18.77 -5.81 17.70
CA GLY A 423 18.38 -5.57 19.10
C GLY A 423 17.19 -6.39 19.59
N GLY A 424 16.77 -7.41 18.83
CA GLY A 424 15.73 -8.37 19.22
C GLY A 424 16.20 -9.42 20.24
N THR A 425 15.30 -10.34 20.58
CA THR A 425 15.45 -11.29 21.70
C THR A 425 15.92 -12.68 21.27
N GLY A 426 15.95 -12.99 19.97
CA GLY A 426 16.32 -14.30 19.42
C GLY A 426 15.19 -15.33 19.40
N GLY A 427 14.01 -14.99 19.91
CA GLY A 427 12.79 -15.80 19.75
C GLY A 427 11.89 -15.26 18.64
N GLY A 428 10.63 -15.68 18.64
CA GLY A 428 9.65 -15.19 17.68
C GLY A 428 8.21 -15.48 18.09
N HIS A 429 7.27 -15.27 17.18
CA HIS A 429 5.88 -15.68 17.35
C HIS A 429 5.18 -15.79 16.00
N PHE A 430 4.08 -16.54 15.95
CA PHE A 430 3.21 -16.53 14.78
C PHE A 430 2.44 -15.20 14.71
N THR A 431 2.50 -14.54 13.55
CA THR A 431 1.85 -13.23 13.33
C THR A 431 0.34 -13.35 13.12
N GLY A 432 -0.12 -14.57 12.85
CA GLY A 432 -1.48 -14.86 12.43
C GLY A 432 -1.76 -14.56 10.96
N ASP A 433 -0.75 -14.18 10.18
CA ASP A 433 -0.91 -13.96 8.73
C ASP A 433 -0.92 -15.30 7.99
N PHE A 434 -1.78 -15.41 6.98
CA PHE A 434 -1.62 -16.42 5.94
C PHE A 434 -0.50 -16.00 4.99
N VAL A 435 0.46 -16.89 4.75
CA VAL A 435 1.65 -16.62 3.92
C VAL A 435 1.93 -17.76 2.94
N ALA A 436 2.87 -17.57 2.03
CA ALA A 436 3.31 -18.62 1.12
C ALA A 436 3.91 -19.83 1.87
N GLY A 437 3.45 -21.03 1.54
CA GLY A 437 4.10 -22.28 1.92
C GLY A 437 5.39 -22.55 1.13
N PRO A 438 6.18 -23.57 1.52
CA PRO A 438 7.47 -23.88 0.90
C PRO A 438 7.42 -24.16 -0.62
N ASP A 439 6.33 -24.74 -1.10
CA ASP A 439 6.13 -25.13 -2.50
C ASP A 439 5.26 -24.12 -3.27
N PHE A 440 4.93 -22.98 -2.67
CA PHE A 440 4.06 -21.99 -3.28
C PHE A 440 4.66 -21.39 -4.56
N THR A 441 3.80 -21.18 -5.55
CA THR A 441 4.13 -20.50 -6.81
C THR A 441 3.19 -19.31 -7.04
N PRO A 442 3.68 -18.13 -7.48
CA PRO A 442 2.79 -17.01 -7.79
C PRO A 442 1.72 -17.35 -8.83
N GLY A 443 0.52 -16.80 -8.67
CA GLY A 443 -0.61 -17.07 -9.56
C GLY A 443 -1.95 -16.67 -8.97
N VAL A 444 -3.03 -17.07 -9.66
CA VAL A 444 -4.40 -16.86 -9.21
C VAL A 444 -4.86 -18.07 -8.41
N TYR A 445 -5.39 -17.83 -7.21
CA TYR A 445 -5.85 -18.87 -6.29
C TYR A 445 -7.25 -18.53 -5.78
N ARG A 446 -8.13 -19.53 -5.75
CA ARG A 446 -9.39 -19.47 -5.02
C ARG A 446 -9.13 -19.85 -3.57
N VAL A 447 -9.41 -18.92 -2.67
CA VAL A 447 -9.23 -19.07 -1.23
C VAL A 447 -10.59 -19.28 -0.59
N ARG A 448 -10.76 -20.38 0.14
CA ARG A 448 -11.95 -20.67 0.95
C ARG A 448 -11.58 -20.64 2.43
N ILE A 449 -12.38 -19.95 3.23
CA ILE A 449 -12.36 -20.06 4.68
C ILE A 449 -13.63 -20.78 5.15
N ASP A 450 -13.46 -21.90 5.85
CA ASP A 450 -14.54 -22.67 6.46
C ASP A 450 -14.35 -22.64 7.98
N LEU A 451 -15.17 -21.83 8.64
CA LEU A 451 -15.14 -21.63 10.09
C LEU A 451 -15.83 -22.77 10.86
N ASN A 452 -16.59 -23.65 10.19
CA ASN A 452 -17.12 -24.85 10.83
C ASN A 452 -16.00 -25.86 11.09
N LYS A 453 -14.99 -25.89 10.22
CA LYS A 453 -13.81 -26.75 10.31
C LYS A 453 -12.56 -26.02 10.82
N ASN A 454 -12.62 -24.70 11.01
CA ASN A 454 -11.48 -23.83 11.33
C ASN A 454 -10.32 -23.98 10.33
N ILE A 455 -10.62 -23.94 9.04
CA ILE A 455 -9.62 -24.07 7.97
C ILE A 455 -9.72 -22.93 6.95
N CYS A 456 -8.57 -22.57 6.40
CA CYS A 456 -8.41 -21.68 5.26
C CYS A 456 -7.64 -22.47 4.20
N MET A 457 -8.11 -22.47 2.96
CA MET A 457 -7.54 -23.34 1.95
C MET A 457 -7.52 -22.75 0.55
N PHE A 458 -6.59 -23.25 -0.26
CA PHE A 458 -6.69 -23.16 -1.71
C PHE A 458 -7.60 -24.28 -2.22
N ILE A 459 -8.88 -23.96 -2.43
CA ILE A 459 -9.93 -24.96 -2.64
C ILE A 459 -9.68 -25.83 -3.89
N ASP A 460 -9.04 -25.28 -4.93
CA ASP A 460 -8.70 -26.04 -6.15
C ASP A 460 -7.47 -26.94 -5.97
N LYS A 461 -6.85 -26.96 -4.78
CA LYS A 461 -5.65 -27.73 -4.45
C LYS A 461 -5.87 -28.78 -3.37
N VAL A 462 -7.08 -28.87 -2.82
CA VAL A 462 -7.43 -29.82 -1.76
C VAL A 462 -8.75 -30.51 -2.07
N ASP A 463 -8.88 -31.76 -1.67
CA ASP A 463 -10.18 -32.43 -1.59
C ASP A 463 -10.73 -32.18 -0.19
N GLU A 464 -11.67 -31.24 -0.07
CA GLU A 464 -12.22 -30.84 1.22
C GLU A 464 -12.94 -31.99 1.95
N GLY A 465 -13.45 -32.99 1.21
CA GLY A 465 -14.06 -34.19 1.80
C GLY A 465 -13.05 -35.09 2.52
N GLN A 466 -11.76 -34.90 2.26
CA GLN A 466 -10.66 -35.62 2.93
C GLN A 466 -10.09 -34.84 4.11
N LEU A 467 -10.50 -33.58 4.32
CA LEU A 467 -10.10 -32.78 5.46
C LEU A 467 -10.99 -33.17 6.65
N GLY A 468 -10.42 -33.96 7.57
CA GLY A 468 -11.05 -34.34 8.82
C GLY A 468 -11.03 -33.23 9.87
N GLU A 469 -11.55 -33.52 11.06
CA GLU A 469 -11.36 -32.67 12.23
C GLU A 469 -9.86 -32.47 12.52
N GLU A 470 -9.52 -31.31 13.07
CA GLU A 470 -8.17 -31.02 13.51
C GLU A 470 -7.75 -32.03 14.60
N PHE A 471 -6.61 -32.70 14.39
CA PHE A 471 -6.05 -33.64 15.35
C PHE A 471 -4.58 -33.31 15.60
N TYR A 472 -4.13 -33.62 16.81
CA TYR A 472 -2.75 -33.48 17.22
C TYR A 472 -2.32 -34.75 17.92
N LYS A 473 -1.32 -35.44 17.39
CA LYS A 473 -0.82 -36.69 17.96
C LYS A 473 0.67 -36.62 18.22
N ILE A 474 1.08 -37.26 19.31
CA ILE A 474 2.49 -37.52 19.60
C ILE A 474 2.65 -39.02 19.79
N ASN A 475 3.53 -39.64 19.01
CA ASN A 475 3.71 -41.09 18.94
C ASN A 475 2.36 -41.83 18.74
N GLY A 476 1.53 -41.35 17.81
CA GLY A 476 0.20 -41.89 17.52
C GLY A 476 -0.85 -41.71 18.61
N THR A 477 -0.51 -41.08 19.74
CA THR A 477 -1.46 -40.80 20.84
C THR A 477 -1.99 -39.38 20.70
N GLU A 478 -3.31 -39.25 20.64
CA GLU A 478 -3.99 -37.97 20.46
C GLU A 478 -3.96 -37.11 21.73
N LEU A 479 -3.73 -35.80 21.54
CA LEU A 479 -3.78 -34.81 22.60
C LEU A 479 -5.24 -34.52 22.96
N THR A 480 -5.50 -34.37 24.25
CA THR A 480 -6.85 -34.17 24.79
C THR A 480 -6.95 -32.84 25.53
N GLN A 481 -8.16 -32.28 25.60
CA GLN A 481 -8.42 -31.01 26.28
C GLN A 481 -7.91 -31.03 27.73
N SER A 482 -7.08 -30.05 28.08
CA SER A 482 -6.64 -29.83 29.47
C SER A 482 -7.67 -29.01 30.25
N ASN A 483 -7.44 -28.84 31.56
CA ASN A 483 -8.27 -27.97 32.41
C ASN A 483 -8.26 -26.50 31.97
N ASP A 484 -7.16 -26.03 31.37
CA ASP A 484 -7.10 -24.73 30.71
C ASP A 484 -7.63 -24.88 29.28
N PRO A 485 -8.68 -24.12 28.88
CA PRO A 485 -9.30 -24.23 27.56
C PRO A 485 -8.34 -23.92 26.41
N ASN A 486 -7.23 -23.22 26.66
CA ASN A 486 -6.22 -22.88 25.64
C ASN A 486 -5.20 -23.99 25.41
N TYR A 487 -5.23 -25.07 26.20
CA TYR A 487 -4.27 -26.16 26.10
C TYR A 487 -4.93 -27.50 25.81
N ILE A 488 -4.32 -28.26 24.92
CA ILE A 488 -4.51 -29.70 24.81
C ILE A 488 -3.21 -30.39 25.23
N GLY A 489 -3.25 -31.65 25.66
CA GLY A 489 -2.05 -32.32 26.11
C GLY A 489 -2.17 -33.83 26.19
N VAL A 490 -1.02 -34.47 26.43
CA VAL A 490 -0.88 -35.92 26.52
C VAL A 490 0.19 -36.26 27.56
N GLU A 491 0.03 -37.38 28.25
CA GLU A 491 1.08 -37.97 29.08
C GLU A 491 1.68 -39.20 28.40
N LEU A 492 2.99 -39.20 28.19
CA LEU A 492 3.70 -40.26 27.49
C LEU A 492 4.88 -40.75 28.32
N ASN A 493 5.17 -42.06 28.23
CA ASN A 493 6.46 -42.57 28.65
C ASN A 493 7.45 -42.32 27.52
N LEU A 494 8.51 -41.57 27.81
CA LEU A 494 9.54 -41.23 26.85
C LEU A 494 10.91 -41.75 27.31
N THR A 495 11.69 -42.21 26.34
CA THR A 495 13.05 -42.72 26.54
C THR A 495 14.05 -41.78 25.87
N LYS A 496 15.15 -41.50 26.54
CA LYS A 496 16.21 -40.65 26.00
C LYS A 496 16.74 -41.21 24.68
N GLY A 497 16.86 -40.36 23.67
CA GLY A 497 17.35 -40.68 22.33
C GLY A 497 16.32 -41.30 21.40
N GLN A 498 15.09 -41.58 21.85
CA GLN A 498 14.06 -42.10 20.96
C GLN A 498 13.65 -41.03 19.93
N THR A 499 13.21 -41.48 18.75
CA THR A 499 12.48 -40.63 17.80
C THR A 499 11.08 -40.39 18.33
N VAL A 500 10.63 -39.14 18.28
CA VAL A 500 9.27 -38.72 18.64
C VAL A 500 8.58 -38.28 17.36
N ASP A 501 7.44 -38.90 17.09
CA ASP A 501 6.60 -38.59 15.95
C ASP A 501 5.54 -37.56 16.33
N PHE A 502 5.39 -36.51 15.53
CA PHE A 502 4.46 -35.41 15.74
C PHE A 502 3.56 -35.30 14.51
N GLU A 503 2.26 -35.56 14.68
CA GLU A 503 1.27 -35.49 13.61
C GLU A 503 0.32 -34.31 13.86
N GLY A 504 -0.02 -33.56 12.80
CA GLY A 504 -0.91 -32.40 12.87
C GLY A 504 -0.22 -31.07 13.21
N PHE A 505 1.04 -31.09 13.63
CA PHE A 505 1.81 -29.89 13.93
C PHE A 505 2.54 -29.37 12.69
N SER A 506 2.55 -28.05 12.50
CA SER A 506 3.35 -27.38 11.48
C SER A 506 4.45 -26.55 12.15
N TYR A 507 5.65 -26.50 11.58
CA TYR A 507 6.74 -25.64 12.08
C TYR A 507 7.24 -25.92 13.51
N LEU A 508 7.36 -27.20 13.89
CA LEU A 508 7.78 -27.66 15.23
C LEU A 508 9.06 -27.00 15.78
N ASP A 509 10.01 -26.61 14.91
CA ASP A 509 11.24 -25.93 15.33
C ASP A 509 10.99 -24.58 16.03
N TYR A 510 9.83 -23.96 15.77
CA TYR A 510 9.39 -22.73 16.44
C TYR A 510 8.59 -22.98 17.72
N MET A 511 8.19 -24.23 17.98
CA MET A 511 7.27 -24.60 19.06
C MET A 511 7.98 -25.29 20.23
N LEU A 512 9.04 -26.06 19.94
CA LEU A 512 9.64 -27.00 20.88
C LEU A 512 10.77 -26.40 21.73
N GLN A 513 10.83 -26.86 22.98
CA GLN A 513 11.92 -26.62 23.91
C GLN A 513 13.19 -27.41 23.52
N PRO A 514 14.32 -26.74 23.25
CA PRO A 514 15.53 -27.40 22.75
C PRO A 514 16.18 -28.36 23.75
N GLU A 515 16.00 -28.14 25.06
CA GLU A 515 16.48 -29.07 26.09
C GLU A 515 15.73 -30.42 26.10
N TYR A 516 14.51 -30.47 25.55
CA TYR A 516 13.70 -31.69 25.45
C TYR A 516 13.77 -32.34 24.07
N PHE A 517 13.88 -31.55 23.01
CA PHE A 517 13.85 -32.05 21.64
C PHE A 517 14.94 -31.46 20.75
N THR A 518 15.51 -32.29 19.88
CA THR A 518 16.42 -31.85 18.83
C THR A 518 15.97 -32.39 17.49
N ASN A 519 15.96 -31.53 16.47
CA ASN A 519 15.69 -31.90 15.10
C ASN A 519 16.97 -32.44 14.45
N GLU A 520 16.98 -33.71 14.07
CA GLU A 520 18.04 -34.37 13.32
C GLU A 520 17.51 -34.77 11.93
N ASN A 521 17.76 -33.92 10.93
CA ASN A 521 17.33 -34.14 9.54
C ASN A 521 15.82 -34.39 9.37
N GLY A 522 14.98 -33.64 10.08
CA GLY A 522 13.53 -33.76 10.06
C GLY A 522 12.95 -34.78 11.04
N GLN A 523 13.79 -35.47 11.83
CA GLN A 523 13.35 -36.35 12.90
C GLN A 523 13.63 -35.74 14.27
N TYR A 524 12.61 -35.67 15.12
CA TYR A 524 12.75 -35.12 16.47
C TYR A 524 13.21 -36.20 17.45
N LYS A 525 14.34 -35.96 18.13
CA LYS A 525 14.90 -36.83 19.18
C LYS A 525 14.57 -36.28 20.56
N PHE A 526 14.17 -37.15 21.48
CA PHE A 526 13.95 -36.78 22.87
C PHE A 526 15.27 -36.76 23.67
N ASN A 527 15.58 -35.67 24.36
CA ASN A 527 16.88 -35.44 25.00
C ASN A 527 16.89 -35.68 26.51
N ALA A 528 15.74 -35.54 27.17
CA ALA A 528 15.64 -35.64 28.62
C ALA A 528 15.71 -37.10 29.10
N PRO A 529 16.00 -37.34 30.39
CA PRO A 529 16.05 -38.69 30.96
C PRO A 529 14.76 -39.50 30.76
N ASP A 530 14.86 -40.82 30.90
CA ASP A 530 13.70 -41.68 30.82
C ASP A 530 12.65 -41.33 31.89
N GLY A 531 11.37 -41.41 31.52
CA GLY A 531 10.27 -41.22 32.46
C GLY A 531 8.95 -40.93 31.79
N LYS A 532 7.94 -40.66 32.62
CA LYS A 532 6.65 -40.13 32.15
C LYS A 532 6.71 -38.61 32.09
N TYR A 533 6.24 -38.06 30.97
CA TYR A 533 6.20 -36.63 30.68
C TYR A 533 4.81 -36.22 30.26
N LYS A 534 4.36 -35.07 30.72
CA LYS A 534 3.19 -34.38 30.18
C LYS A 534 3.67 -33.36 29.15
N ILE A 535 3.07 -33.39 27.97
CA ILE A 535 3.30 -32.43 26.89
C ILE A 535 2.01 -31.63 26.72
N SER A 536 2.09 -30.31 26.85
CA SER A 536 0.96 -29.39 26.73
C SER A 536 1.17 -28.46 25.54
N TYR A 537 0.21 -28.40 24.64
CA TYR A 537 0.24 -27.56 23.45
C TYR A 537 -0.75 -26.40 23.59
N ASN A 538 -0.28 -25.17 23.44
CA ASN A 538 -1.11 -23.97 23.42
C ASN A 538 -1.61 -23.70 22.00
N LYS A 539 -2.90 -23.95 21.73
CA LYS A 539 -3.48 -23.81 20.38
C LYS A 539 -3.54 -22.38 19.85
N ASN A 540 -3.53 -21.37 20.73
CA ASN A 540 -3.60 -19.96 20.29
C ASN A 540 -2.21 -19.37 20.02
N ARG A 541 -1.18 -19.96 20.62
CA ARG A 541 0.20 -19.44 20.62
C ARG A 541 1.17 -20.35 19.88
N GLU A 542 0.74 -21.57 19.56
CA GLU A 542 1.52 -22.59 18.86
C GLU A 542 2.82 -22.96 19.62
N LEU A 543 2.74 -23.07 20.96
CA LEU A 543 3.88 -23.38 21.84
C LEU A 543 3.68 -24.71 22.56
N ILE A 544 4.75 -25.49 22.68
CA ILE A 544 4.74 -26.80 23.34
C ILE A 544 5.56 -26.75 24.62
N TYR A 545 4.92 -27.06 25.75
CA TYR A 545 5.51 -27.10 27.08
C TYR A 545 5.65 -28.56 27.54
N VAL A 546 6.80 -28.90 28.12
CA VAL A 546 7.10 -30.25 28.61
C VAL A 546 7.34 -30.23 30.11
N GLU A 547 6.72 -31.18 30.82
CA GLU A 547 6.98 -31.39 32.23
C GLU A 547 7.15 -32.87 32.58
N LYS A 548 8.12 -33.18 33.45
CA LYS A 548 8.32 -34.53 33.97
C LYS A 548 7.29 -34.81 35.05
N THR A 549 6.53 -35.91 34.94
CA THR A 549 5.50 -36.30 35.91
C THR A 549 5.95 -37.44 36.82
N THR A 550 6.84 -38.33 36.35
CA THR A 550 7.49 -39.32 37.21
C THR A 550 8.67 -38.72 37.96
N GLY A 551 8.68 -38.81 39.29
CA GLY A 551 9.75 -38.19 40.09
C GLY A 551 9.79 -36.67 39.86
N ALA A 552 8.63 -36.02 39.89
CA ALA A 552 8.43 -34.59 39.67
C ALA A 552 9.01 -33.69 40.79
N GLU A 553 9.99 -34.17 41.54
CA GLU A 553 10.63 -33.49 42.64
C GLU A 553 12.14 -33.79 42.70
N PHE A 554 12.88 -32.98 43.44
CA PHE A 554 14.29 -33.17 43.69
C PHE A 554 14.53 -34.55 44.34
N PRO A 555 15.56 -35.33 43.92
CA PRO A 555 16.70 -34.96 43.07
C PRO A 555 16.51 -35.24 41.57
N GLU A 556 15.29 -35.48 41.10
CA GLU A 556 15.01 -35.91 39.72
C GLU A 556 14.70 -34.74 38.78
N THR A 557 14.16 -33.64 39.30
CA THR A 557 13.96 -32.38 38.59
C THR A 557 13.94 -31.20 39.57
N VAL A 558 14.02 -29.99 39.04
CA VAL A 558 13.71 -28.74 39.74
C VAL A 558 12.82 -27.88 38.85
N TRP A 559 12.06 -27.00 39.48
CA TRP A 559 11.06 -26.18 38.80
C TRP A 559 11.41 -24.71 38.91
N ILE A 560 11.05 -23.93 37.90
CA ILE A 560 11.13 -22.47 37.92
C ILE A 560 9.72 -21.90 37.88
N THR A 561 9.45 -20.89 38.69
CA THR A 561 8.33 -19.95 38.49
C THR A 561 8.80 -18.55 38.90
N GLY A 562 8.14 -17.53 38.38
CA GLY A 562 8.63 -16.15 38.45
C GLY A 562 7.76 -15.18 37.66
N ALA A 563 8.23 -13.95 37.49
CA ALA A 563 7.65 -12.96 36.61
C ALA A 563 8.59 -12.63 35.44
N THR A 564 7.98 -12.25 34.32
CA THR A 564 8.61 -11.69 33.12
C THR A 564 9.73 -12.55 32.49
N PHE A 565 9.49 -13.86 32.53
CA PHE A 565 10.29 -14.89 31.85
C PHE A 565 9.38 -15.68 30.89
N GLY A 566 9.92 -16.63 30.14
CA GLY A 566 9.06 -17.52 29.38
C GLY A 566 9.77 -18.57 28.55
N HIS A 567 8.98 -19.21 27.70
CA HIS A 567 9.42 -20.27 26.80
C HIS A 567 10.51 -19.77 25.84
N PRO A 568 11.56 -20.56 25.54
CA PRO A 568 12.74 -20.07 24.79
C PRO A 568 12.47 -19.73 23.32
N ARG A 569 11.23 -19.95 22.83
CA ARG A 569 10.83 -19.63 21.46
C ARG A 569 10.06 -18.32 21.33
N ILE A 570 9.71 -17.64 22.42
CA ILE A 570 8.85 -16.44 22.37
C ILE A 570 9.66 -15.18 22.03
N SER A 571 9.05 -14.22 21.34
CA SER A 571 9.70 -12.95 21.00
C SER A 571 9.85 -12.01 22.20
N GLY A 572 9.06 -12.21 23.25
CA GLY A 572 8.98 -11.29 24.38
C GLY A 572 8.10 -10.05 24.15
N LEU A 573 7.48 -9.92 22.97
CA LEU A 573 6.64 -8.75 22.61
C LEU A 573 5.17 -8.92 23.00
N LEU A 574 4.71 -10.15 23.19
CA LEU A 574 3.31 -10.47 23.42
C LEU A 574 3.11 -10.84 24.89
N ALA A 575 2.36 -10.01 25.61
CA ALA A 575 2.18 -10.14 27.06
C ALA A 575 1.59 -11.52 27.45
N ASP A 576 0.75 -12.10 26.60
CA ASP A 576 0.14 -13.40 26.84
C ASP A 576 1.16 -14.55 26.86
N ASP A 577 2.31 -14.41 26.19
CA ASP A 577 3.40 -15.40 26.20
C ASP A 577 4.27 -15.35 27.45
N ILE A 578 4.22 -14.22 28.16
CA ILE A 578 5.09 -13.97 29.31
C ILE A 578 4.56 -14.68 30.54
N GLY A 579 5.41 -15.48 31.17
CA GLY A 579 5.13 -16.19 32.41
C GLY A 579 5.03 -15.25 33.61
N ASN A 580 4.15 -15.61 34.54
CA ASN A 580 3.99 -14.95 35.83
C ASN A 580 4.00 -15.97 36.99
N TRP A 581 4.01 -15.48 38.23
CA TRP A 581 4.10 -16.32 39.43
C TRP A 581 2.88 -17.25 39.50
N GLY A 582 3.08 -18.55 39.23
CA GLY A 582 1.98 -19.49 39.11
C GLY A 582 2.42 -20.94 38.87
N TRP A 583 1.56 -21.88 39.27
CA TRP A 583 1.79 -23.33 39.13
C TRP A 583 0.75 -24.05 38.27
N GLU A 584 -0.26 -23.31 37.78
CA GLU A 584 -1.42 -23.87 37.08
C GLU A 584 -1.29 -23.75 35.56
N ASN A 585 -0.93 -22.56 35.04
CA ASN A 585 -0.79 -22.35 33.61
C ASN A 585 0.60 -22.86 33.13
N PRO A 586 0.68 -23.70 32.09
CA PRO A 586 1.96 -24.21 31.58
C PRO A 586 3.00 -23.12 31.21
N LYS A 587 2.58 -21.89 30.91
CA LYS A 587 3.51 -20.78 30.64
C LYS A 587 4.17 -20.17 31.88
N ASP A 588 3.60 -20.39 33.06
CA ASP A 588 3.96 -19.75 34.34
C ASP A 588 5.03 -20.53 35.12
N PHE A 589 5.42 -21.71 34.64
CA PHE A 589 6.48 -22.51 35.23
C PHE A 589 7.29 -23.28 34.19
N ILE A 590 8.50 -23.67 34.55
CA ILE A 590 9.38 -24.48 33.70
C ILE A 590 9.93 -25.67 34.49
N CYS A 591 9.82 -26.86 33.90
CA CYS A 591 10.45 -28.08 34.41
C CYS A 591 11.87 -28.16 33.84
N CYS A 592 12.90 -28.06 34.68
CA CYS A 592 14.28 -28.17 34.22
C CYS A 592 14.65 -29.62 33.90
N VAL A 593 15.54 -29.84 32.93
CA VAL A 593 16.02 -31.17 32.55
C VAL A 593 17.22 -31.53 33.40
N LYS A 594 17.19 -32.70 34.05
CA LYS A 594 18.37 -33.28 34.72
C LYS A 594 19.36 -33.81 33.67
N THR A 595 20.51 -33.17 33.55
CA THR A 595 21.57 -33.52 32.56
C THR A 595 22.73 -34.30 33.18
N GLY A 596 22.86 -34.26 34.50
CA GLY A 596 23.85 -34.99 35.28
C GLY A 596 23.38 -35.19 36.71
N ASP A 597 24.20 -35.84 37.55
CA ASP A 597 23.85 -36.00 38.96
C ASP A 597 23.75 -34.62 39.64
N ARG A 598 22.54 -34.27 40.09
CA ARG A 598 22.20 -32.98 40.69
C ARG A 598 22.53 -31.74 39.83
N ILE A 599 22.57 -31.90 38.50
CA ILE A 599 22.74 -30.83 37.51
C ILE A 599 21.45 -30.70 36.70
N PHE A 600 20.90 -29.49 36.65
CA PHE A 600 19.63 -29.17 36.00
C PHE A 600 19.79 -28.03 35.00
N GLU A 601 19.26 -28.20 33.80
CA GLU A 601 19.44 -27.26 32.69
C GLU A 601 18.12 -26.93 31.99
N THR A 602 18.01 -25.71 31.46
CA THR A 602 16.88 -25.25 30.64
C THR A 602 17.30 -24.07 29.77
N ASN A 603 16.55 -23.78 28.72
CA ASN A 603 16.64 -22.50 28.02
C ASN A 603 15.41 -21.65 28.36
N LEU A 604 15.61 -20.36 28.62
CA LEU A 604 14.55 -19.44 29.01
C LEU A 604 14.65 -18.15 28.23
N PHE A 605 13.51 -17.61 27.84
CA PHE A 605 13.41 -16.17 27.57
C PHE A 605 13.42 -15.41 28.90
N LEU A 606 14.27 -14.40 29.02
CA LEU A 606 14.31 -13.46 30.15
C LEU A 606 14.07 -12.04 29.63
N ASN A 607 13.10 -11.32 30.21
CA ASN A 607 12.82 -9.92 29.89
C ASN A 607 13.48 -8.96 30.90
N ASN A 608 13.44 -7.65 30.64
CA ASN A 608 14.18 -6.63 31.41
C ASN A 608 13.94 -6.65 32.92
N ASP A 609 12.75 -7.05 33.37
CA ASP A 609 12.37 -7.06 34.79
C ASP A 609 12.19 -8.47 35.34
N PHE A 610 12.86 -9.46 34.76
CA PHE A 610 12.66 -10.87 35.15
C PHE A 610 12.99 -11.09 36.61
N MET A 611 12.15 -11.89 37.27
CA MET A 611 12.38 -12.34 38.63
C MET A 611 11.89 -13.77 38.77
N PHE A 612 12.76 -14.71 39.12
CA PHE A 612 12.31 -16.09 39.36
C PHE A 612 13.10 -16.77 40.47
N ARG A 613 12.61 -17.94 40.90
CA ARG A 613 13.33 -18.88 41.78
C ARG A 613 13.25 -20.29 41.25
N PHE A 614 14.12 -21.14 41.78
CA PHE A 614 13.99 -22.58 41.63
C PHE A 614 13.22 -23.16 42.82
N TYR A 615 12.54 -24.28 42.58
CA TYR A 615 11.78 -25.02 43.58
C TYR A 615 12.04 -26.51 43.45
N LYS A 616 12.22 -27.18 44.59
CA LYS A 616 12.47 -28.64 44.63
C LYS A 616 11.25 -29.47 44.21
N LYS A 617 10.05 -28.88 44.18
CA LYS A 617 8.80 -29.44 43.65
C LYS A 617 7.84 -28.29 43.34
N LYS A 618 6.81 -28.52 42.53
CA LYS A 618 5.75 -27.50 42.34
C LYS A 618 5.12 -27.12 43.67
N GLY A 619 5.02 -25.81 43.91
CA GLY A 619 4.46 -25.22 45.12
C GLY A 619 5.40 -24.19 45.75
N TRP A 620 4.89 -23.47 46.76
CA TRP A 620 5.55 -22.30 47.33
C TRP A 620 6.60 -22.58 48.41
N ASN A 621 6.93 -23.85 48.66
CA ASN A 621 7.86 -24.26 49.70
C ASN A 621 9.06 -25.02 49.11
N ASN A 622 10.23 -24.93 49.76
CA ASN A 622 11.48 -25.60 49.37
C ASN A 622 12.14 -24.97 48.13
N GLU A 623 12.14 -23.66 48.11
CA GLU A 623 12.86 -22.80 47.18
C GLU A 623 14.38 -23.03 47.24
N ILE A 624 15.02 -22.79 46.11
CA ILE A 624 16.46 -22.57 45.98
C ILE A 624 16.59 -21.13 45.45
N THR A 625 17.10 -20.26 46.31
CA THR A 625 17.15 -18.82 46.13
C THR A 625 18.46 -18.37 45.50
N SER A 626 18.52 -17.11 45.10
CA SER A 626 19.77 -16.46 44.66
C SER A 626 20.82 -16.30 45.77
N PHE A 627 20.46 -16.55 47.04
CA PHE A 627 21.39 -16.58 48.16
C PHE A 627 22.00 -17.97 48.40
N ASP A 628 21.34 -19.04 47.93
CA ASP A 628 21.80 -20.42 48.13
C ASP A 628 22.91 -20.82 47.15
N VAL A 629 23.12 -20.03 46.09
CA VAL A 629 24.06 -20.34 45.01
C VAL A 629 24.94 -19.16 44.64
N THR A 630 26.10 -19.46 44.07
CA THR A 630 26.92 -18.50 43.34
C THR A 630 26.36 -18.31 41.94
N ILE A 631 25.99 -17.08 41.58
CA ILE A 631 25.56 -16.72 40.22
C ILE A 631 26.79 -16.53 39.35
N VAL A 632 26.84 -17.22 38.22
CA VAL A 632 27.90 -17.06 37.21
C VAL A 632 27.25 -16.59 35.92
N SER A 633 27.51 -15.35 35.52
CA SER A 633 27.06 -14.81 34.25
C SER A 633 28.15 -13.98 33.60
N GLU A 634 28.21 -13.96 32.27
CA GLU A 634 29.13 -13.09 31.55
C GLU A 634 28.79 -11.62 31.82
N GLY A 635 29.79 -10.78 32.09
CA GLY A 635 29.63 -9.33 32.16
C GLY A 635 28.58 -8.82 33.16
N ASP A 636 28.27 -9.57 34.22
CA ASP A 636 27.21 -9.25 35.19
C ASP A 636 25.83 -9.05 34.54
N LEU A 637 25.50 -9.88 33.56
CA LEU A 637 24.16 -9.91 32.94
C LEU A 637 23.08 -10.31 33.96
N ILE A 638 23.38 -11.21 34.88
CA ILE A 638 22.42 -11.77 35.85
C ILE A 638 22.93 -11.53 37.26
N ALA A 639 22.04 -11.09 38.15
CA ALA A 639 22.35 -10.79 39.54
C ALA A 639 21.24 -11.29 40.48
N ARG A 640 21.35 -10.94 41.77
CA ARG A 640 20.22 -11.08 42.69
C ARG A 640 19.19 -10.01 42.35
N GLY A 641 17.95 -10.42 42.17
CA GLY A 641 16.84 -9.49 41.99
C GLY A 641 16.68 -8.62 43.23
N GLY A 642 15.99 -7.49 43.10
CA GLY A 642 15.83 -6.56 44.21
C GLY A 642 14.86 -5.44 43.91
N TYR A 643 14.76 -4.49 44.82
CA TYR A 643 14.00 -3.27 44.63
C TYR A 643 14.70 -2.08 45.27
N TRP A 644 14.41 -0.88 44.77
CA TRP A 644 14.86 0.36 45.37
C TRP A 644 13.89 0.79 46.47
N ASN A 645 14.37 0.97 47.70
CA ASN A 645 13.52 1.37 48.83
C ASN A 645 13.46 2.90 49.05
N GLY A 646 14.18 3.69 48.25
CA GLY A 646 14.34 5.13 48.41
C GLY A 646 15.76 5.56 48.74
N ASP A 647 16.53 4.73 49.44
CA ASP A 647 17.89 5.05 49.93
C ASP A 647 18.96 4.13 49.33
N GLN A 648 18.66 2.84 49.19
CA GLN A 648 19.59 1.84 48.69
C GLN A 648 18.86 0.67 48.01
N TRP A 649 19.58 -0.02 47.12
CA TRP A 649 19.11 -1.28 46.53
C TRP A 649 18.99 -2.35 47.60
N GLN A 650 17.84 -3.03 47.65
CA GLN A 650 17.61 -4.17 48.53
C GLN A 650 17.56 -5.45 47.70
N GLU A 651 18.54 -6.33 47.91
CA GLU A 651 18.54 -7.66 47.30
C GLU A 651 17.39 -8.51 47.87
N THR A 652 16.85 -9.36 47.01
CA THR A 652 15.80 -10.33 47.31
C THR A 652 16.30 -11.73 46.96
N GLU A 653 15.58 -12.73 47.45
CA GLU A 653 15.79 -14.16 47.20
C GLU A 653 15.59 -14.59 45.73
N ASN A 654 15.17 -13.66 44.86
CA ASN A 654 14.97 -13.89 43.44
C ASN A 654 16.29 -13.81 42.66
N PHE A 655 16.39 -14.58 41.58
CA PHE A 655 17.29 -14.25 40.47
C PHE A 655 16.69 -13.09 39.68
N GLY A 656 17.51 -12.15 39.21
CA GLY A 656 17.04 -10.98 38.46
C GLY A 656 18.10 -10.34 37.58
N PRO A 657 17.76 -9.24 36.90
CA PRO A 657 18.66 -8.56 35.97
C PRO A 657 19.87 -7.97 36.70
N GLY A 658 21.06 -8.18 36.14
CA GLY A 658 22.27 -7.46 36.55
C GLY A 658 22.40 -6.11 35.85
N ALA A 659 23.44 -5.35 36.21
CA ALA A 659 23.63 -3.97 35.73
C ALA A 659 23.77 -3.86 34.20
N ASN A 660 24.26 -4.92 33.53
CA ASN A 660 24.45 -4.94 32.09
C ASN A 660 23.42 -5.81 31.37
N PHE A 661 22.35 -6.24 32.05
CA PHE A 661 21.37 -7.18 31.52
C PHE A 661 20.82 -6.76 30.15
N ARG A 662 20.56 -7.76 29.31
CA ARG A 662 19.88 -7.60 28.03
C ARG A 662 18.83 -8.69 27.89
N ALA A 663 17.59 -8.31 27.60
CA ALA A 663 16.56 -9.28 27.27
C ALA A 663 17.01 -10.23 26.14
N GLY A 664 16.56 -11.48 26.19
CA GLY A 664 16.93 -12.49 25.22
C GLY A 664 16.80 -13.91 25.76
N ILE A 665 17.34 -14.86 25.00
CA ILE A 665 17.34 -16.28 25.39
C ILE A 665 18.63 -16.61 26.15
N TYR A 666 18.46 -17.21 27.32
CA TYR A 666 19.55 -17.65 28.18
C TYR A 666 19.48 -19.15 28.40
N HIS A 667 20.63 -19.80 28.30
CA HIS A 667 20.85 -21.14 28.82
C HIS A 667 21.16 -21.05 30.31
N VAL A 668 20.37 -21.74 31.13
CA VAL A 668 20.46 -21.71 32.59
C VAL A 668 20.86 -23.09 33.08
N LYS A 669 21.94 -23.17 33.87
CA LYS A 669 22.46 -24.40 34.45
C LYS A 669 22.60 -24.26 35.96
N LEU A 670 21.83 -25.03 36.71
CA LEU A 670 21.92 -25.16 38.17
C LEU A 670 22.72 -26.41 38.54
N ASP A 671 23.90 -26.22 39.12
CA ASP A 671 24.74 -27.28 39.67
C ASP A 671 24.65 -27.27 41.21
N MET A 672 23.93 -28.24 41.75
CA MET A 672 23.71 -28.39 43.19
C MET A 672 24.84 -29.17 43.89
N ASN A 673 25.91 -29.53 43.19
CA ASN A 673 27.13 -30.07 43.78
C ASN A 673 28.10 -28.95 44.16
N THR A 674 28.17 -27.91 43.32
CA THR A 674 29.00 -26.72 43.57
C THR A 674 28.20 -25.51 44.07
N ASN A 675 26.87 -25.65 44.24
CA ASN A 675 25.94 -24.56 44.54
C ASN A 675 26.16 -23.38 43.60
N THR A 676 26.14 -23.64 42.29
CA THR A 676 26.39 -22.64 41.25
C THR A 676 25.22 -22.60 40.29
N CYS A 677 24.78 -21.40 39.91
CA CYS A 677 23.82 -21.22 38.83
C CYS A 677 24.47 -20.40 37.71
N THR A 678 24.72 -21.02 36.57
CA THR A 678 25.36 -20.41 35.41
C THR A 678 24.34 -19.98 34.39
N PHE A 679 24.49 -18.76 33.89
CA PHE A 679 23.69 -18.17 32.83
C PHE A 679 24.57 -17.87 31.63
N THR A 680 24.20 -18.38 30.46
CA THR A 680 24.90 -18.11 29.20
C THR A 680 23.91 -17.57 28.20
N LYS A 681 24.11 -16.31 27.76
CA LYS A 681 23.28 -15.70 26.73
C LYS A 681 23.48 -16.44 25.39
N LYS A 682 22.38 -16.81 24.73
CA LYS A 682 22.39 -17.49 23.43
C LYS A 682 22.20 -16.52 22.27
N TYR A 683 21.29 -15.56 22.46
CA TYR A 683 20.84 -14.58 21.47
C TYR A 683 20.60 -13.25 22.16
#